data_AF-A0A522VJS9-F1
#
_entry.id   AF-A0A522VJS9-F1
#
_cell.length_a   1.000
_cell.length_b   1.000
_cell.length_c   1.000
_cell.angle_alpha   90.00
_cell.angle_beta   90.00
_cell.angle_gamma   90.00
#
_symmetry.space_group_name_H-M   'P 1'
#
loop_
_entity.id
_entity.type
_entity.pdbx_description
1 polymer ?
#
loop_
_entity_poly.entity_id
_entity_poly.type
_entity_poly.pdbx_seq_one_letter_code
_entity_poly.pdbx_strand_id
1 'polypeptide(L)'
;MRRIPLARQKKATALLEQVAEGRISPVLAAEILGISRKKISEKLAKYLANANSRAEKKATDSLRAEDAIIGNHLIAGRWIVPAAYMLAHAARQLDGQVQIGKRQGLHLSQVVFKKPPEVRGVYPIQTRIDDDARFRFCSEEETLAEGRYAVTDSPASRLDLEQFHHLPSPLRGFYARIKPLGYGYGPLLRVADRVIDDGERAVYRLKNQGSPEHPGLIDPFLLDGVFQCLLHAAGVEDLMHAESVMFLPYKIQGLRLYRRMPATCHAVIEHSALRVGQQEIRGSVRVYSKSGKPVLDLEDMVLIKLTTALTHPSDQRFADSAIHAYLPAWRPVAPVADDDRPLLPIVVGGNRPEPAATLAARHGRVIRLYPAERFEQIGNDEFHLPFANPEAWPLFLAHLPATALPLFIYGEAFAAGIVSEAAEKAMAGLLALCRSLIVQSAKARLRIPTLQALSVASGDLLAGYAAGGIAGFLRTLRLESVIDGTQIDLDDENGLVGAVLAECGPQTEAVVAYRDGVRRVPAYRPAPLGDPLPLRSGVYIVAGGAGGIGRKLCLYLAARHGNLHFAWLGRGPYDRDKEEAAMAVRALGGQVDYFQADLTDPKETAAALAAIRKLGAVRGVIHSGGSNEESLIRGKDWPSFARVYRAKARGIELLDRLTADLPLDFFVAFASTIGLTGSVGQCDYSAANALLDSFVHWRNQQKDRRGRAIAVDWTLWHDGGMGLDDGVRQKFLKKTGVIRAALAFPLLERILAGPHAEIAVAGNDRYFRADSEPLSDIAIEQGVTKGNASPRPACLEPIIELQGSAALTPPPTQEPGASQPLLPQGEGWDEGSKWPRPFLSPPHPNPLPGGEGAVSDRRFLGREPESNGSELPLEGKNVPPALPVAQRFTEILC
;
A
#
# COMPACT_ATOMS: atom_id res chain seq x y z
N MET A 1 -43.78 -47.88 38.51
CA MET A 1 -44.42 -46.85 37.66
C MET A 1 -44.67 -47.43 36.27
N ARG A 2 -45.93 -47.45 35.81
CA ARG A 2 -46.37 -48.08 34.55
C ARG A 2 -45.66 -47.44 33.33
N ARG A 3 -45.05 -48.26 32.47
CA ARG A 3 -44.48 -47.81 31.18
C ARG A 3 -45.62 -47.28 30.30
N ILE A 4 -45.52 -46.02 29.90
CA ILE A 4 -46.43 -45.40 28.93
C ILE A 4 -46.01 -45.90 27.52
N PRO A 5 -46.93 -46.32 26.63
CA PRO A 5 -46.58 -46.82 25.30
C PRO A 5 -45.79 -45.79 24.48
N LEU A 6 -44.76 -46.23 23.74
CA LEU A 6 -43.82 -45.41 22.96
C LEU A 6 -44.52 -44.37 22.05
N ALA A 7 -45.70 -44.70 21.52
CA ALA A 7 -46.53 -43.84 20.68
C ALA A 7 -47.09 -42.60 21.41
N ARG A 8 -47.45 -42.72 22.69
CA ARG A 8 -47.90 -41.58 23.52
C ARG A 8 -46.74 -40.65 23.91
N GLN A 9 -45.52 -41.18 23.99
CA GLN A 9 -44.34 -40.41 24.35
C GLN A 9 -43.87 -39.49 23.20
N LYS A 10 -43.86 -39.99 21.95
CA LYS A 10 -43.61 -39.17 20.76
C LYS A 10 -44.65 -38.07 20.57
N LYS A 11 -45.93 -38.40 20.81
CA LYS A 11 -47.03 -37.42 20.74
C LYS A 11 -46.91 -36.31 21.80
N ALA A 12 -46.45 -36.64 23.00
CA ALA A 12 -46.21 -35.67 24.06
C ALA A 12 -45.02 -34.73 23.79
N THR A 13 -43.94 -35.23 23.17
CA THR A 13 -42.79 -34.39 22.81
C THR A 13 -43.11 -33.40 21.69
N ALA A 14 -43.82 -33.85 20.65
CA ALA A 14 -44.25 -32.97 19.55
C ALA A 14 -45.22 -31.87 20.03
N LEU A 15 -46.09 -32.18 20.99
CA LEU A 15 -46.96 -31.17 21.61
C LEU A 15 -46.16 -30.16 22.46
N LEU A 16 -45.15 -30.59 23.20
CA LEU A 16 -44.31 -29.69 24.00
C LEU A 16 -43.48 -28.73 23.12
N GLU A 17 -43.04 -29.19 21.95
CA GLU A 17 -42.38 -28.38 20.93
C GLU A 17 -43.31 -27.27 20.39
N GLN A 18 -44.54 -27.64 20.00
CA GLN A 18 -45.53 -26.66 19.54
C GLN A 18 -45.93 -25.65 20.63
N VAL A 19 -45.93 -26.04 21.91
CA VAL A 19 -46.14 -25.11 23.04
C VAL A 19 -44.93 -24.17 23.20
N ALA A 20 -43.70 -24.68 23.08
CA ALA A 20 -42.47 -23.88 23.18
C ALA A 20 -42.36 -22.82 22.08
N GLU A 21 -42.88 -23.11 20.89
CA GLU A 21 -42.90 -22.19 19.74
C GLU A 21 -44.15 -21.28 19.73
N GLY A 22 -44.98 -21.33 20.76
CA GLY A 22 -46.19 -20.50 20.90
C GLY A 22 -47.34 -20.87 19.95
N ARG A 23 -47.25 -22.00 19.24
CA ARG A 23 -48.25 -22.45 18.26
C ARG A 23 -49.52 -23.00 18.92
N ILE A 24 -49.42 -23.51 20.15
CA ILE A 24 -50.55 -23.95 20.96
C ILE A 24 -50.39 -23.52 22.42
N SER A 25 -51.49 -23.27 23.13
CA SER A 25 -51.43 -22.86 24.53
C SER A 25 -51.09 -24.04 25.46
N PRO A 26 -50.38 -23.81 26.59
CA PRO A 26 -50.12 -24.85 27.58
C PRO A 26 -51.40 -25.49 28.16
N VAL A 27 -52.51 -24.74 28.11
CA VAL A 27 -53.84 -25.19 28.53
C VAL A 27 -54.37 -26.26 27.59
N LEU A 28 -54.34 -25.98 26.28
CA LEU A 28 -54.83 -26.91 25.25
C LEU A 28 -53.97 -28.18 25.19
N ALA A 29 -52.66 -28.04 25.37
CA ALA A 29 -51.75 -29.17 25.45
C ALA A 29 -52.01 -30.07 26.69
N ALA A 30 -52.46 -29.47 27.81
CA ALA A 30 -52.84 -30.20 29.02
C ALA A 30 -54.07 -31.09 28.79
N GLU A 31 -55.08 -30.55 28.10
CA GLU A 31 -56.31 -31.27 27.74
C GLU A 31 -56.04 -32.41 26.77
N ILE A 32 -55.27 -32.16 25.70
CA ILE A 32 -54.93 -33.18 24.68
C ILE A 32 -54.16 -34.36 25.29
N LEU A 33 -53.30 -34.10 26.27
CA LEU A 33 -52.48 -35.13 26.93
C LEU A 33 -53.13 -35.72 28.18
N GLY A 34 -54.27 -35.19 28.62
CA GLY A 34 -54.99 -35.65 29.82
C GLY A 34 -54.17 -35.50 31.11
N ILE A 35 -53.38 -34.43 31.23
CA ILE A 35 -52.52 -34.15 32.40
C ILE A 35 -52.73 -32.73 32.92
N SER A 36 -52.38 -32.47 34.19
CA SER A 36 -52.57 -31.14 34.78
C SER A 36 -51.65 -30.07 34.18
N ARG A 37 -52.11 -28.81 34.17
CA ARG A 37 -51.34 -27.65 33.68
C ARG A 37 -49.98 -27.48 34.37
N LYS A 38 -49.92 -27.78 35.68
CA LYS A 38 -48.66 -27.80 36.45
C LYS A 38 -47.66 -28.81 35.88
N LYS A 39 -48.16 -29.99 35.49
CA LYS A 39 -47.35 -31.08 34.94
C LYS A 39 -46.88 -30.83 33.50
N ILE A 40 -47.66 -30.08 32.71
CA ILE A 40 -47.22 -29.53 31.41
C ILE A 40 -46.09 -28.52 31.62
N SER A 41 -46.24 -27.59 32.56
CA SER A 41 -45.25 -26.55 32.83
C SER A 41 -43.91 -27.14 33.29
N GLU A 42 -43.94 -28.13 34.19
CA GLU A 42 -42.74 -28.87 34.62
C GLU A 42 -42.08 -29.64 33.47
N LYS A 43 -42.88 -30.23 32.56
CA LYS A 43 -42.37 -30.94 31.38
C LYS A 43 -41.80 -29.98 30.33
N LEU A 44 -42.42 -28.81 30.14
CA LEU A 44 -41.96 -27.77 29.24
C LEU A 44 -40.65 -27.15 29.74
N ALA A 45 -40.53 -26.88 31.05
CA ALA A 45 -39.30 -26.42 31.67
C ALA A 45 -38.14 -27.43 31.47
N LYS A 46 -38.41 -28.74 31.64
CA LYS A 46 -37.42 -29.78 31.34
C LYS A 46 -37.10 -29.90 29.84
N TYR A 47 -38.09 -29.73 28.97
CA TYR A 47 -37.91 -29.74 27.53
C TYR A 47 -37.04 -28.57 27.08
N LEU A 48 -37.32 -27.34 27.56
CA LEU A 48 -36.54 -26.14 27.28
C LEU A 48 -35.14 -26.20 27.89
N ALA A 49 -34.97 -26.73 29.10
CA ALA A 49 -33.65 -26.95 29.70
C ALA A 49 -32.81 -27.96 28.89
N ASN A 50 -33.44 -29.05 28.40
CA ASN A 50 -32.76 -30.01 27.54
C ASN A 50 -32.52 -29.47 26.11
N ALA A 51 -33.43 -28.64 25.59
CA ALA A 51 -33.28 -27.96 24.30
C ALA A 51 -32.17 -26.91 24.36
N ASN A 52 -32.07 -26.14 25.45
CA ASN A 52 -30.93 -25.26 25.73
C ASN A 52 -29.64 -26.06 25.89
N SER A 53 -29.64 -27.22 26.56
CA SER A 53 -28.45 -28.08 26.61
C SER A 53 -28.08 -28.69 25.24
N ARG A 54 -29.05 -28.86 24.34
CA ARG A 54 -28.84 -29.30 22.94
C ARG A 54 -28.40 -28.15 22.03
N ALA A 55 -28.84 -26.92 22.31
CA ALA A 55 -28.39 -25.71 21.65
C ALA A 55 -26.99 -25.31 22.11
N GLU A 56 -26.66 -25.49 23.40
CA GLU A 56 -25.32 -25.36 23.97
C GLU A 56 -24.37 -26.48 23.50
N LYS A 57 -24.88 -27.67 23.18
CA LYS A 57 -24.13 -28.73 22.46
C LYS A 57 -24.02 -28.51 20.94
N LYS A 58 -24.58 -27.42 20.43
CA LYS A 58 -24.46 -26.97 19.03
C LYS A 58 -23.65 -25.68 18.95
N ALA A 59 -22.73 -25.46 19.88
CA ALA A 59 -21.76 -24.38 19.80
C ALA A 59 -20.81 -24.67 18.63
N THR A 60 -20.90 -23.86 17.59
CA THR A 60 -19.86 -23.77 16.55
C THR A 60 -18.57 -23.38 17.26
N ASP A 61 -17.56 -24.27 17.26
CA ASP A 61 -16.22 -23.89 17.71
C ASP A 61 -15.76 -22.72 16.83
N SER A 62 -14.95 -21.79 17.34
CA SER A 62 -14.44 -20.67 16.55
C SER A 62 -12.97 -20.47 16.80
N LEU A 63 -12.24 -20.09 15.75
CA LEU A 63 -10.83 -19.77 15.79
C LEU A 63 -10.63 -18.27 15.73
N ARG A 64 -9.60 -17.79 16.42
CA ARG A 64 -9.17 -16.39 16.38
C ARG A 64 -7.67 -16.32 16.17
N ALA A 65 -7.19 -15.17 15.70
CA ALA A 65 -5.75 -14.95 15.51
C ALA A 65 -4.96 -15.09 16.82
N GLU A 66 -5.58 -14.79 17.96
CA GLU A 66 -4.96 -14.88 19.29
C GLU A 66 -4.89 -16.32 19.83
N ASP A 67 -5.60 -17.28 19.22
CA ASP A 67 -5.54 -18.67 19.65
C ASP A 67 -4.11 -19.20 19.46
N ALA A 68 -3.57 -19.84 20.49
CA ALA A 68 -2.16 -20.22 20.55
C ALA A 68 -1.67 -20.97 19.30
N ILE A 69 -2.51 -21.83 18.72
CA ILE A 69 -2.17 -22.59 17.51
C ILE A 69 -2.18 -21.72 16.24
N ILE A 70 -3.07 -20.73 16.15
CA ILE A 70 -3.20 -19.83 15.00
C ILE A 70 -2.13 -18.73 15.06
N GLY A 71 -1.98 -18.06 16.21
CA GLY A 71 -0.99 -17.01 16.43
C GLY A 71 0.47 -17.48 16.37
N ASN A 72 0.71 -18.80 16.28
CA ASN A 72 2.03 -19.38 16.05
C ASN A 72 2.19 -20.01 14.65
N HIS A 73 1.16 -20.00 13.81
CA HIS A 73 1.15 -20.62 12.48
C HIS A 73 0.94 -19.56 11.38
N LEU A 74 1.96 -18.74 11.17
CA LEU A 74 1.96 -17.72 10.12
C LEU A 74 2.57 -18.30 8.85
N ILE A 75 1.82 -18.40 7.76
CA ILE A 75 2.30 -18.90 6.46
C ILE A 75 2.18 -17.79 5.43
N ALA A 76 3.29 -17.41 4.80
CA ALA A 76 3.38 -16.27 3.88
C ALA A 76 2.74 -14.98 4.43
N GLY A 77 3.00 -14.68 5.70
CA GLY A 77 2.47 -13.49 6.38
C GLY A 77 0.99 -13.56 6.76
N ARG A 78 0.35 -14.74 6.66
CA ARG A 78 -1.08 -14.92 6.94
C ARG A 78 -1.31 -15.94 8.06
N TRP A 79 -2.30 -15.68 8.91
CA TRP A 79 -2.74 -16.59 9.97
C TRP A 79 -3.52 -17.75 9.37
N ILE A 80 -2.85 -18.85 9.04
CA ILE A 80 -3.45 -20.00 8.37
C ILE A 80 -3.81 -21.06 9.41
N VAL A 81 -5.01 -21.64 9.32
CA VAL A 81 -5.38 -22.81 10.14
C VAL A 81 -4.50 -24.00 9.74
N PRO A 82 -3.70 -24.59 10.65
CA PRO A 82 -2.84 -25.72 10.30
C PRO A 82 -3.66 -26.94 9.90
N ALA A 83 -3.18 -27.69 8.89
CA ALA A 83 -3.74 -28.99 8.53
C ALA A 83 -3.76 -29.97 9.71
N ALA A 84 -2.74 -29.89 10.58
CA ALA A 84 -2.64 -30.67 11.80
C ALA A 84 -3.78 -30.37 12.78
N TYR A 85 -4.21 -29.11 12.87
CA TYR A 85 -5.34 -28.71 13.70
C TYR A 85 -6.66 -29.29 13.18
N MET A 86 -6.90 -29.25 11.86
CA MET A 86 -8.11 -29.83 11.26
C MET A 86 -8.23 -31.34 11.56
N LEU A 87 -7.11 -32.06 11.46
CA LEU A 87 -7.04 -33.48 11.78
C LEU A 87 -7.24 -33.76 13.28
N ALA A 88 -6.59 -32.99 14.15
CA ALA A 88 -6.74 -33.12 15.59
C ALA A 88 -8.18 -32.84 16.04
N HIS A 89 -8.82 -31.83 15.43
CA HIS A 89 -10.21 -31.49 15.66
C HIS A 89 -11.15 -32.63 15.22
N ALA A 90 -10.92 -33.21 14.03
CA ALA A 90 -11.71 -34.34 13.56
C ALA A 90 -11.53 -35.59 14.44
N ALA A 91 -10.29 -35.92 14.83
CA ALA A 91 -10.01 -37.04 15.73
C ALA A 91 -10.68 -36.87 17.10
N ARG A 92 -10.75 -35.63 17.62
CA ARG A 92 -11.45 -35.33 18.88
C ARG A 92 -12.95 -35.65 18.80
N GLN A 93 -13.60 -35.34 17.68
CA GLN A 93 -15.03 -35.65 17.50
C GLN A 93 -15.29 -37.16 17.34
N LEU A 94 -14.28 -37.90 16.88
CA LEU A 94 -14.34 -39.36 16.69
C LEU A 94 -13.92 -40.17 17.94
N ASP A 95 -13.29 -39.54 18.93
CA ASP A 95 -12.83 -40.18 20.18
C ASP A 95 -13.99 -40.86 20.95
N GLY A 96 -15.20 -40.27 20.88
CA GLY A 96 -16.40 -40.87 21.47
C GLY A 96 -17.00 -42.06 20.69
N GLN A 97 -16.56 -42.29 19.45
CA GLN A 97 -17.07 -43.34 18.55
C GLN A 97 -16.09 -44.52 18.37
N VAL A 98 -14.79 -44.30 18.63
CA VAL A 98 -13.73 -45.30 18.48
C VAL A 98 -12.97 -45.43 19.80
N GLN A 99 -13.05 -46.59 20.46
CA GLN A 99 -12.34 -46.82 21.73
C GLN A 99 -10.83 -47.00 21.47
N ILE A 100 -10.07 -45.90 21.47
CA ILE A 100 -8.61 -45.95 21.34
C ILE A 100 -8.00 -46.58 22.60
N GLY A 101 -7.37 -47.75 22.44
CA GLY A 101 -6.89 -48.59 23.55
C GLY A 101 -6.09 -49.80 23.08
N LYS A 102 -5.78 -50.76 23.99
CA LYS A 102 -4.75 -51.81 23.82
C LYS A 102 -4.77 -52.64 22.51
N ARG A 103 -5.85 -52.64 21.71
CA ARG A 103 -5.93 -53.35 20.42
C ARG A 103 -6.53 -52.55 19.25
N GLN A 104 -7.20 -51.42 19.49
CA GLN A 104 -7.89 -50.64 18.46
C GLN A 104 -7.43 -49.19 18.46
N GLY A 105 -7.27 -48.63 17.27
CA GLY A 105 -6.86 -47.26 16.97
C GLY A 105 -7.75 -46.65 15.89
N LEU A 106 -7.49 -45.39 15.57
CA LEU A 106 -8.23 -44.60 14.60
C LEU A 106 -7.44 -44.49 13.30
N HIS A 107 -8.04 -44.82 12.17
CA HIS A 107 -7.45 -44.61 10.85
C HIS A 107 -8.25 -43.54 10.10
N LEU A 108 -7.62 -42.38 9.87
CA LEU A 108 -8.12 -41.36 8.96
C LEU A 108 -7.50 -41.61 7.58
N SER A 109 -8.31 -41.81 6.54
CA SER A 109 -7.83 -42.18 5.21
C SER A 109 -8.42 -41.30 4.13
N GLN A 110 -7.71 -41.21 3.00
CA GLN A 110 -8.13 -40.40 1.85
C GLN A 110 -8.38 -38.94 2.25
N VAL A 111 -7.56 -38.39 3.13
CA VAL A 111 -7.72 -37.02 3.60
C VAL A 111 -7.26 -36.07 2.51
N VAL A 112 -8.11 -35.11 2.15
CA VAL A 112 -7.80 -34.03 1.21
C VAL A 112 -8.02 -32.70 1.92
N PHE A 113 -7.01 -31.85 1.89
CA PHE A 113 -7.10 -30.45 2.30
C PHE A 113 -7.45 -29.62 1.08
N LYS A 114 -8.65 -29.04 1.08
CA LYS A 114 -9.19 -28.30 -0.08
C LYS A 114 -8.60 -26.90 -0.15
N LYS A 115 -8.47 -26.23 0.99
CA LYS A 115 -8.02 -24.83 1.06
C LYS A 115 -7.42 -24.50 2.43
N PRO A 116 -6.27 -23.81 2.48
CA PRO A 116 -5.72 -23.25 3.73
C PRO A 116 -6.58 -22.04 4.15
N PRO A 117 -7.37 -22.14 5.24
CA PRO A 117 -8.24 -21.06 5.67
C PRO A 117 -7.43 -19.99 6.39
N GLU A 118 -7.63 -18.74 6.01
CA GLU A 118 -7.04 -17.58 6.69
C GLU A 118 -7.99 -17.06 7.77
N VAL A 119 -7.48 -16.87 8.99
CA VAL A 119 -8.26 -16.37 10.13
C VAL A 119 -8.14 -14.84 10.21
N ARG A 120 -9.21 -14.14 9.83
CA ARG A 120 -9.36 -12.68 9.97
C ARG A 120 -10.48 -12.38 10.97
N GLY A 121 -10.13 -12.24 12.24
CA GLY A 121 -11.12 -12.10 13.32
C GLY A 121 -11.65 -13.45 13.81
N VAL A 122 -12.95 -13.56 14.06
CA VAL A 122 -13.59 -14.80 14.53
C VAL A 122 -13.95 -15.67 13.33
N TYR A 123 -13.37 -16.87 13.27
CA TYR A 123 -13.55 -17.81 12.18
C TYR A 123 -14.29 -19.07 12.67
N PRO A 124 -15.60 -19.22 12.37
CA PRO A 124 -16.39 -20.34 12.84
C PRO A 124 -15.97 -21.64 12.16
N ILE A 125 -15.87 -22.71 12.94
CA ILE A 125 -15.47 -24.05 12.51
C ILE A 125 -16.37 -25.13 13.08
N GLN A 126 -16.48 -26.23 12.36
CA GLN A 126 -17.16 -27.44 12.82
C GLN A 126 -16.59 -28.67 12.12
N THR A 127 -16.67 -29.82 12.77
CA THR A 127 -16.48 -31.11 12.09
C THR A 127 -17.81 -31.84 12.04
N ARG A 128 -18.20 -32.24 10.83
CA ARG A 128 -19.37 -33.08 10.57
C ARG A 128 -18.91 -34.51 10.35
N ILE A 129 -19.59 -35.45 10.97
CA ILE A 129 -19.37 -36.89 10.80
C ILE A 129 -20.64 -37.46 10.16
N ASP A 130 -20.48 -38.14 9.04
CA ASP A 130 -21.58 -38.76 8.30
C ASP A 130 -21.68 -40.25 8.65
N ASP A 131 -22.87 -40.84 8.45
CA ASP A 131 -23.15 -42.26 8.69
C ASP A 131 -22.30 -43.20 7.80
N ASP A 132 -21.77 -42.72 6.67
CA ASP A 132 -20.90 -43.47 5.74
C ASP A 132 -19.42 -43.50 6.16
N ALA A 133 -19.13 -43.32 7.45
CA ALA A 133 -17.77 -43.23 7.98
C ALA A 133 -16.90 -42.14 7.31
N ARG A 134 -17.52 -40.99 7.00
CA ARG A 134 -16.85 -39.79 6.46
C ARG A 134 -16.79 -38.69 7.49
N PHE A 135 -15.71 -37.90 7.47
CA PHE A 135 -15.60 -36.68 8.25
C PHE A 135 -15.34 -35.48 7.34
N ARG A 136 -15.87 -34.33 7.70
CA ARG A 136 -15.66 -33.05 7.01
C ARG A 136 -15.40 -31.96 8.03
N PHE A 137 -14.25 -31.31 7.94
CA PHE A 137 -13.95 -30.07 8.66
C PHE A 137 -14.41 -28.89 7.81
N CYS A 138 -15.33 -28.09 8.34
CA CYS A 138 -16.03 -27.04 7.60
C CYS A 138 -15.96 -25.70 8.34
N SER A 139 -16.01 -24.62 7.57
CA SER A 139 -16.49 -23.32 8.06
C SER A 139 -18.02 -23.23 7.91
N GLU A 140 -18.61 -22.04 8.06
CA GLU A 140 -20.02 -21.82 7.73
C GLU A 140 -20.29 -21.92 6.21
N GLU A 141 -19.33 -21.53 5.38
CA GLU A 141 -19.52 -21.36 3.94
C GLU A 141 -18.99 -22.54 3.10
N GLU A 142 -17.99 -23.29 3.59
CA GLU A 142 -17.32 -24.32 2.77
C GLU A 142 -16.70 -25.48 3.57
N THR A 143 -16.37 -26.59 2.88
CA THR A 143 -15.60 -27.72 3.43
C THR A 143 -14.11 -27.49 3.18
N LEU A 144 -13.33 -27.46 4.25
CA LEU A 144 -11.89 -27.11 4.23
C LEU A 144 -11.01 -28.35 4.18
N ALA A 145 -11.43 -29.43 4.84
CA ALA A 145 -10.80 -30.74 4.74
C ALA A 145 -11.85 -31.86 4.85
N GLU A 146 -11.60 -32.97 4.18
CA GLU A 146 -12.48 -34.15 4.26
C GLU A 146 -11.70 -35.45 4.12
N GLY A 147 -12.26 -36.54 4.64
CA GLY A 147 -11.71 -37.86 4.51
C GLY A 147 -12.65 -38.93 5.04
N ARG A 148 -12.15 -40.16 5.11
CA ARG A 148 -12.83 -41.31 5.72
C ARG A 148 -12.19 -41.66 7.04
N TYR A 149 -12.96 -42.29 7.92
CA TYR A 149 -12.42 -42.87 9.16
C TYR A 149 -12.78 -44.34 9.28
N ALA A 150 -11.92 -45.10 9.94
CA ALA A 150 -12.14 -46.50 10.27
C ALA A 150 -11.41 -46.87 11.57
N VAL A 151 -11.76 -48.02 12.15
CA VAL A 151 -10.98 -48.62 13.23
C VAL A 151 -9.79 -49.36 12.61
N THR A 152 -8.63 -49.31 13.25
CA THR A 152 -7.43 -50.04 12.83
C THR A 152 -6.77 -50.72 14.02
N ASP A 153 -6.07 -51.82 13.79
CA ASP A 153 -5.31 -52.51 14.85
C ASP A 153 -3.91 -51.89 15.01
N SER A 154 -3.37 -51.96 16.23
CA SER A 154 -2.01 -51.47 16.51
C SER A 154 -0.94 -52.46 16.03
N PRO A 155 0.10 -52.00 15.32
CA PRO A 155 1.21 -52.85 14.90
C PRO A 155 2.01 -53.33 16.11
N ALA A 156 2.51 -54.56 16.05
CA ALA A 156 3.26 -55.18 17.14
C ALA A 156 4.73 -54.71 17.23
N SER A 157 5.29 -54.20 16.14
CA SER A 157 6.70 -53.82 16.05
C SER A 157 7.01 -52.57 16.87
N ARG A 158 7.99 -52.69 17.77
CA ARG A 158 8.60 -51.57 18.49
C ARG A 158 9.87 -51.15 17.78
N LEU A 159 10.16 -49.86 17.82
CA LEU A 159 11.46 -49.35 17.41
C LEU A 159 12.36 -49.28 18.64
N ASP A 160 13.51 -49.94 18.60
CA ASP A 160 14.55 -49.70 19.60
C ASP A 160 15.10 -48.29 19.37
N LEU A 161 14.95 -47.41 20.35
CA LEU A 161 15.47 -46.04 20.27
C LEU A 161 16.89 -45.93 20.83
N GLU A 162 17.35 -46.92 21.62
CA GLU A 162 18.68 -46.95 22.24
C GLU A 162 19.80 -46.98 21.17
N GLN A 163 19.53 -47.61 20.03
CA GLN A 163 20.45 -47.61 18.88
C GLN A 163 20.73 -46.21 18.31
N PHE A 164 19.89 -45.21 18.63
CA PHE A 164 20.02 -43.81 18.20
C PHE A 164 20.48 -42.89 19.35
N HIS A 165 21.17 -43.41 20.36
CA HIS A 165 21.65 -42.59 21.50
C HIS A 165 22.95 -41.82 21.22
N HIS A 166 23.60 -42.04 20.07
CA HIS A 166 24.75 -41.24 19.64
C HIS A 166 24.31 -39.79 19.39
N LEU A 167 25.12 -38.83 19.86
CA LEU A 167 24.71 -37.45 20.19
C LEU A 167 23.77 -36.81 19.14
N PRO A 168 22.45 -36.72 19.41
CA PRO A 168 21.51 -36.13 18.48
C PRO A 168 21.84 -34.67 18.24
N SER A 169 22.03 -34.32 16.96
CA SER A 169 22.32 -32.97 16.52
C SER A 169 21.16 -32.05 16.88
N PRO A 170 21.41 -30.91 17.55
CA PRO A 170 20.41 -29.87 17.68
C PRO A 170 19.91 -29.46 16.29
N LEU A 171 18.60 -29.30 16.12
CA LEU A 171 18.00 -28.80 14.89
C LEU A 171 18.22 -27.27 14.76
N ARG A 172 19.47 -26.83 14.91
CA ARG A 172 19.87 -25.42 15.00
C ARG A 172 19.60 -24.71 13.68
N GLY A 173 18.88 -23.60 13.78
CA GLY A 173 18.65 -22.70 12.66
C GLY A 173 17.61 -23.18 11.64
N PHE A 174 17.06 -24.40 11.74
CA PHE A 174 16.03 -24.88 10.80
C PHE A 174 14.86 -23.89 10.67
N TYR A 175 14.23 -23.55 11.79
CA TYR A 175 13.14 -22.56 11.82
C TYR A 175 13.56 -21.18 11.34
N ALA A 176 14.83 -20.80 11.49
CA ALA A 176 15.35 -19.54 10.97
C ALA A 176 15.56 -19.60 9.44
N ARG A 177 15.96 -20.75 8.90
CA ARG A 177 16.17 -20.99 7.46
C ARG A 177 14.86 -21.11 6.67
N ILE A 178 13.81 -21.69 7.26
CA ILE A 178 12.51 -21.81 6.59
C ILE A 178 11.62 -20.57 6.77
N LYS A 179 11.93 -19.67 7.71
CA LYS A 179 11.15 -18.43 7.93
C LYS A 179 11.14 -17.51 6.70
N PRO A 180 12.28 -17.21 6.04
CA PRO A 180 12.32 -16.48 4.77
C PRO A 180 11.54 -17.16 3.64
N LEU A 181 11.33 -18.47 3.71
CA LEU A 181 10.52 -19.21 2.75
C LEU A 181 9.01 -18.97 2.96
N GLY A 182 8.61 -18.25 4.01
CA GLY A 182 7.21 -17.99 4.35
C GLY A 182 6.68 -18.85 5.50
N TYR A 183 7.50 -19.71 6.12
CA TYR A 183 7.11 -20.50 7.29
C TYR A 183 7.38 -19.76 8.60
N GLY A 184 6.47 -18.88 8.99
CA GLY A 184 6.49 -18.13 10.24
C GLY A 184 5.98 -18.94 11.44
N TYR A 185 6.72 -19.96 11.84
CA TYR A 185 6.40 -20.73 13.05
C TYR A 185 6.82 -19.98 14.32
N GLY A 186 5.83 -19.66 15.16
CA GLY A 186 6.01 -19.07 16.48
C GLY A 186 6.57 -20.07 17.51
N PRO A 187 7.01 -19.61 18.69
CA PRO A 187 7.72 -20.44 19.67
C PRO A 187 7.01 -21.75 20.05
N LEU A 188 5.68 -21.75 20.12
CA LEU A 188 4.91 -22.93 20.51
C LEU A 188 4.86 -24.03 19.42
N LEU A 189 5.05 -23.66 18.15
CA LEU A 189 5.08 -24.60 17.01
C LEU A 189 6.50 -25.08 16.65
N ARG A 190 7.53 -24.60 17.36
CA ARG A 190 8.92 -25.05 17.21
C ARG A 190 9.21 -26.29 18.04
N VAL A 191 8.46 -27.35 17.75
CA VAL A 191 8.43 -28.58 18.57
C VAL A 191 9.53 -29.58 18.22
N ALA A 192 10.11 -29.51 17.02
CA ALA A 192 11.24 -30.35 16.63
C ALA A 192 12.55 -29.72 17.10
N ASP A 193 13.24 -30.36 18.05
CA ASP A 193 14.43 -29.76 18.68
C ASP A 193 15.74 -30.50 18.40
N ARG A 194 15.67 -31.76 18.00
CA ARG A 194 16.83 -32.61 17.70
C ARG A 194 16.57 -33.56 16.54
N VAL A 195 17.63 -33.89 15.81
CA VAL A 195 17.61 -34.86 14.71
C VAL A 195 18.88 -35.72 14.73
N ILE A 196 18.73 -36.99 14.36
CA ILE A 196 19.81 -37.88 13.93
C ILE A 196 19.48 -38.28 12.51
N ASP A 197 20.42 -38.08 11.59
CA ASP A 197 20.29 -38.48 10.20
C ASP A 197 21.55 -39.27 9.82
N ASP A 198 21.36 -40.54 9.48
CA ASP A 198 22.43 -41.46 9.09
C ASP A 198 22.54 -41.64 7.56
N GLY A 199 21.75 -40.88 6.79
CA GLY A 199 21.67 -40.97 5.33
C GLY A 199 20.68 -42.02 4.82
N GLU A 200 20.30 -43.02 5.63
CA GLU A 200 19.21 -43.96 5.32
C GLU A 200 17.89 -43.54 5.96
N ARG A 201 17.96 -43.02 7.19
CA ARG A 201 16.80 -42.57 7.97
C ARG A 201 17.12 -41.34 8.79
N ALA A 202 16.09 -40.52 9.01
CA ALA A 202 16.11 -39.38 9.91
C ALA A 202 15.17 -39.60 11.10
N VAL A 203 15.68 -39.43 12.32
CA VAL A 203 14.96 -39.57 13.59
C VAL A 203 14.92 -38.23 14.32
N TYR A 204 13.72 -37.66 14.43
CA TYR A 204 13.48 -36.35 15.02
C TYR A 204 12.87 -36.50 16.41
N ARG A 205 13.32 -35.70 17.37
CA ARG A 205 12.66 -35.56 18.66
C ARG A 205 11.68 -34.39 18.62
N LEU A 206 10.42 -34.68 18.91
CA LEU A 206 9.34 -33.70 19.04
C LEU A 206 8.97 -33.51 20.50
N LYS A 207 8.97 -32.27 20.99
CA LYS A 207 8.63 -31.92 22.38
C LYS A 207 7.63 -30.77 22.39
N ASN A 208 6.55 -30.93 23.15
CA ASN A 208 5.60 -29.86 23.36
C ASN A 208 6.28 -28.71 24.14
N GLN A 209 6.16 -27.49 23.63
CA GLN A 209 6.83 -26.28 24.14
C GLN A 209 6.01 -25.52 25.20
N GLY A 210 5.16 -26.22 25.95
CA GLY A 210 4.24 -25.60 26.91
C GLY A 210 2.99 -25.00 26.26
N SER A 211 2.60 -25.52 25.09
CA SER A 211 1.31 -25.15 24.48
C SER A 211 0.16 -25.67 25.36
N PRO A 212 -1.01 -25.00 25.35
CA PRO A 212 -2.16 -25.45 26.11
C PRO A 212 -2.50 -26.91 25.76
N GLU A 213 -2.81 -27.74 26.77
CA GLU A 213 -3.20 -29.13 26.52
C GLU A 213 -4.44 -29.14 25.62
N HIS A 214 -4.28 -29.63 24.39
CA HIS A 214 -5.40 -29.87 23.51
C HIS A 214 -6.17 -31.11 24.04
N PRO A 215 -7.47 -31.03 24.31
CA PRO A 215 -8.23 -32.10 24.99
C PRO A 215 -8.48 -33.35 24.12
N GLY A 216 -7.75 -33.54 23.02
CA GLY A 216 -7.94 -34.62 22.04
C GLY A 216 -6.84 -35.68 22.04
N LEU A 217 -7.03 -36.69 21.19
CA LEU A 217 -6.10 -37.82 21.00
C LEU A 217 -4.79 -37.42 20.29
N ILE A 218 -4.86 -36.37 19.47
CA ILE A 218 -3.76 -35.80 18.70
C ILE A 218 -3.46 -34.41 19.27
N ASP A 219 -2.19 -34.14 19.55
CA ASP A 219 -1.70 -32.79 19.83
C ASP A 219 -1.42 -32.09 18.49
N PRO A 220 -2.13 -30.99 18.16
CA PRO A 220 -1.98 -30.33 16.87
C PRO A 220 -0.61 -29.67 16.68
N PHE A 221 0.07 -29.24 17.75
CA PHE A 221 1.41 -28.66 17.66
C PHE A 221 2.44 -29.74 17.33
N LEU A 222 2.35 -30.89 17.99
CA LEU A 222 3.25 -32.01 17.72
C LEU A 222 2.98 -32.65 16.35
N LEU A 223 1.72 -32.76 15.93
CA LEU A 223 1.40 -33.28 14.60
C LEU A 223 1.88 -32.32 13.49
N ASP A 224 1.78 -31.00 13.68
CA ASP A 224 2.38 -30.06 12.73
C ASP A 224 3.91 -30.21 12.69
N GLY A 225 4.52 -30.45 13.86
CA GLY A 225 5.94 -30.83 13.98
C GLY A 225 6.33 -32.05 13.14
N VAL A 226 5.44 -33.04 13.00
CA VAL A 226 5.65 -34.20 12.10
C VAL A 226 5.72 -33.75 10.64
N PHE A 227 4.86 -32.80 10.23
CA PHE A 227 4.90 -32.24 8.87
C PHE A 227 6.16 -31.42 8.63
N GLN A 228 6.60 -30.66 9.64
CA GLN A 228 7.85 -29.90 9.60
C GLN A 228 9.08 -30.82 9.46
N CYS A 229 9.07 -32.02 10.07
CA CYS A 229 10.13 -33.00 9.90
C CYS A 229 10.26 -33.49 8.45
N LEU A 230 9.13 -33.63 7.73
CA LEU A 230 9.15 -33.95 6.30
C LEU A 230 9.77 -32.83 5.47
N LEU A 231 9.49 -31.56 5.79
CA LEU A 231 10.13 -30.41 5.13
C LEU A 231 11.65 -30.41 5.34
N HIS A 232 12.10 -30.67 6.56
CA HIS A 232 13.53 -30.77 6.86
C HIS A 232 14.19 -31.95 6.13
N ALA A 233 13.61 -33.16 6.23
CA ALA A 233 14.16 -34.35 5.57
C ALA A 233 14.21 -34.21 4.04
N ALA A 234 13.30 -33.44 3.45
CA ALA A 234 13.26 -33.15 2.02
C ALA A 234 14.30 -32.11 1.57
N GLY A 235 15.08 -31.54 2.49
CA GLY A 235 16.08 -30.53 2.16
C GLY A 235 15.47 -29.28 1.54
N VAL A 236 14.28 -28.86 1.99
CA VAL A 236 13.57 -27.70 1.40
C VAL A 236 14.39 -26.41 1.48
N GLU A 237 15.28 -26.32 2.47
CA GLU A 237 16.29 -25.25 2.57
C GLU A 237 17.33 -25.24 1.44
N ASP A 238 17.65 -26.39 0.85
CA ASP A 238 18.69 -26.57 -0.18
C ASP A 238 18.15 -26.51 -1.62
N LEU A 239 16.83 -26.61 -1.82
CA LEU A 239 16.17 -26.54 -3.14
C LEU A 239 16.20 -25.11 -3.77
N MET A 240 17.08 -24.23 -3.30
CA MET A 240 16.94 -22.77 -3.37
C MET A 240 18.11 -22.09 -4.11
N HIS A 241 18.00 -21.99 -5.44
CA HIS A 241 18.83 -21.06 -6.24
C HIS A 241 18.03 -20.05 -7.09
N ALA A 242 16.68 -20.03 -7.09
CA ALA A 242 15.95 -19.08 -7.95
C ALA A 242 14.50 -18.69 -7.59
N GLU A 243 13.77 -19.39 -6.71
CA GLU A 243 12.33 -19.13 -6.53
C GLU A 243 11.90 -19.23 -5.05
N SER A 244 11.07 -18.29 -4.56
CA SER A 244 10.43 -18.38 -3.24
C SER A 244 9.37 -19.50 -3.24
N VAL A 245 9.79 -20.72 -2.91
CA VAL A 245 8.95 -21.92 -3.00
C VAL A 245 8.51 -22.38 -1.61
N MET A 246 7.21 -22.69 -1.47
CA MET A 246 6.65 -23.31 -0.27
C MET A 246 6.01 -24.65 -0.62
N PHE A 247 5.91 -25.54 0.36
CA PHE A 247 5.19 -26.80 0.27
C PHE A 247 4.14 -26.89 1.40
N LEU A 248 2.86 -27.03 1.04
CA LEU A 248 1.77 -27.16 2.03
C LEU A 248 1.09 -28.52 1.96
N PRO A 249 0.56 -29.04 3.09
CA PRO A 249 -0.23 -30.25 3.12
C PRO A 249 -1.42 -30.20 2.15
N TYR A 250 -1.50 -31.17 1.24
CA TYR A 250 -2.59 -31.28 0.27
C TYR A 250 -3.39 -32.57 0.45
N LYS A 251 -2.69 -33.70 0.59
CA LYS A 251 -3.33 -35.01 0.70
C LYS A 251 -2.58 -35.91 1.67
N ILE A 252 -3.32 -36.75 2.39
CA ILE A 252 -2.78 -37.84 3.20
C ILE A 252 -3.54 -39.11 2.81
N GLN A 253 -2.81 -40.16 2.43
CA GLN A 253 -3.43 -41.45 2.13
C GLN A 253 -3.99 -42.11 3.38
N GLY A 254 -3.20 -42.13 4.46
CA GLY A 254 -3.57 -42.71 5.74
C GLY A 254 -2.88 -42.02 6.91
N LEU A 255 -3.61 -41.80 8.00
CA LEU A 255 -3.09 -41.44 9.31
C LEU A 255 -3.68 -42.43 10.31
N ARG A 256 -2.86 -43.33 10.84
CA ARG A 256 -3.25 -44.35 11.82
C ARG A 256 -2.76 -43.93 13.20
N LEU A 257 -3.68 -43.68 14.11
CA LEU A 257 -3.40 -43.31 15.49
C LEU A 257 -3.65 -44.51 16.40
N TYR A 258 -2.61 -45.00 17.06
CA TYR A 258 -2.66 -46.18 17.91
C TYR A 258 -2.84 -45.87 19.39
N ARG A 259 -2.42 -44.68 19.80
CA ARG A 259 -2.54 -44.18 21.19
C ARG A 259 -2.53 -42.67 21.19
N ARG A 260 -2.97 -42.08 22.31
CA ARG A 260 -2.84 -40.63 22.54
C ARG A 260 -1.39 -40.17 22.38
N MET A 261 -1.21 -39.08 21.65
CA MET A 261 0.11 -38.50 21.40
C MET A 261 0.70 -37.97 22.71
N PRO A 262 1.87 -38.46 23.16
CA PRO A 262 2.51 -37.98 24.38
C PRO A 262 3.17 -36.61 24.16
N ALA A 263 3.37 -35.84 25.24
CA ALA A 263 4.06 -34.53 25.20
C ALA A 263 5.52 -34.58 24.67
N THR A 264 6.08 -35.78 24.48
CA THR A 264 7.32 -35.99 23.75
C THR A 264 7.27 -37.30 23.00
N CYS A 265 7.60 -37.26 21.71
CA CYS A 265 7.65 -38.42 20.80
C CYS A 265 8.80 -38.29 19.82
N HIS A 266 9.04 -39.34 19.04
CA HIS A 266 10.06 -39.37 18.00
C HIS A 266 9.42 -39.63 16.64
N ALA A 267 9.65 -38.75 15.67
CA ALA A 267 9.22 -38.93 14.29
C ALA A 267 10.36 -39.56 13.48
N VAL A 268 10.07 -40.61 12.74
CA VAL A 268 11.05 -41.40 11.99
C VAL A 268 10.65 -41.37 10.52
N ILE A 269 11.58 -40.93 9.68
CA ILE A 269 11.43 -40.82 8.24
C ILE A 269 12.53 -41.69 7.61
N GLU A 270 12.14 -42.69 6.85
CA GLU A 270 13.06 -43.44 6.01
C GLU A 270 13.27 -42.63 4.73
N HIS A 271 14.51 -42.29 4.37
CA HIS A 271 14.80 -41.51 3.15
C HIS A 271 14.31 -42.25 1.90
N SER A 272 14.35 -43.59 1.92
CA SER A 272 13.80 -44.45 0.86
C SER A 272 12.28 -44.30 0.66
N ALA A 273 11.56 -43.79 1.66
CA ALA A 273 10.12 -43.50 1.62
C ALA A 273 9.82 -42.01 1.35
N LEU A 274 10.85 -41.18 1.16
CA LEU A 274 10.75 -39.77 0.80
C LEU A 274 11.02 -39.59 -0.70
N ARG A 275 10.19 -38.81 -1.36
CA ARG A 275 10.33 -38.44 -2.77
C ARG A 275 10.16 -36.94 -2.88
N VAL A 276 11.21 -36.28 -3.35
CA VAL A 276 11.22 -34.83 -3.58
C VAL A 276 11.12 -34.61 -5.09
N GLY A 277 9.97 -34.15 -5.54
CA GLY A 277 9.70 -33.79 -6.92
C GLY A 277 9.68 -32.27 -7.11
N GLN A 278 9.65 -31.84 -8.38
CA GLN A 278 9.58 -30.41 -8.70
C GLN A 278 8.27 -29.73 -8.27
N GLN A 279 7.18 -30.49 -8.10
CA GLN A 279 5.84 -29.95 -7.81
C GLN A 279 5.21 -30.54 -6.54
N GLU A 280 5.84 -31.54 -5.93
CA GLU A 280 5.36 -32.14 -4.69
C GLU A 280 6.50 -32.81 -3.91
N ILE A 281 6.37 -32.83 -2.60
CA ILE A 281 7.12 -33.70 -1.70
C ILE A 281 6.16 -34.77 -1.23
N ARG A 282 6.52 -36.04 -1.40
CA ARG A 282 5.78 -37.17 -0.90
C ARG A 282 6.60 -37.92 0.12
N GLY A 283 6.04 -38.18 1.30
CA GLY A 283 6.74 -38.92 2.34
C GLY A 283 5.82 -39.60 3.34
N SER A 284 6.36 -40.60 4.02
CA SER A 284 5.70 -41.28 5.14
C SER A 284 6.51 -41.10 6.42
N VAL A 285 5.82 -40.98 7.55
CA VAL A 285 6.44 -40.77 8.86
C VAL A 285 5.84 -41.74 9.87
N ARG A 286 6.68 -42.41 10.66
CA ARG A 286 6.23 -43.19 11.82
C ARG A 286 6.62 -42.47 13.10
N VAL A 287 5.69 -42.38 14.04
CA VAL A 287 5.87 -41.66 15.30
C VAL A 287 5.88 -42.66 16.45
N TYR A 288 6.87 -42.58 17.32
CA TYR A 288 7.07 -43.48 18.46
C TYR A 288 7.10 -42.72 19.79
N SER A 289 6.69 -43.38 20.87
CA SER A 289 6.87 -42.86 22.24
C SER A 289 8.36 -42.86 22.62
N LYS A 290 8.72 -42.23 23.75
CA LYS A 290 10.06 -42.38 24.34
C LYS A 290 10.48 -43.83 24.62
N SER A 291 9.51 -44.74 24.74
CA SER A 291 9.73 -46.19 24.98
C SER A 291 9.67 -47.03 23.70
N GLY A 292 9.74 -46.39 22.52
CA GLY A 292 9.76 -47.10 21.24
C GLY A 292 8.43 -47.71 20.81
N LYS A 293 7.32 -47.37 21.47
CA LYS A 293 5.99 -47.89 21.13
C LYS A 293 5.36 -47.05 20.01
N PRO A 294 4.73 -47.65 18.99
CA PRO A 294 4.14 -46.92 17.87
C PRO A 294 2.97 -46.05 18.33
N VAL A 295 3.03 -44.76 18.03
CA VAL A 295 2.03 -43.74 18.39
C VAL A 295 1.11 -43.45 17.21
N LEU A 296 1.70 -43.09 16.08
CA LEU A 296 1.00 -42.69 14.87
C LEU A 296 1.82 -43.07 13.64
N ASP A 297 1.16 -43.57 12.60
CA ASP A 297 1.74 -43.73 11.27
C ASP A 297 1.05 -42.77 10.29
N LEU A 298 1.86 -42.01 9.56
CA LEU A 298 1.44 -41.11 8.49
C LEU A 298 1.92 -41.71 7.17
N GLU A 299 0.99 -42.19 6.36
CA GLU A 299 1.22 -42.89 5.10
C GLU A 299 0.97 -41.95 3.91
N ASP A 300 1.94 -41.87 3.00
CA ASP A 300 1.87 -41.14 1.72
C ASP A 300 1.26 -39.73 1.88
N MET A 301 1.88 -38.93 2.75
CA MET A 301 1.59 -37.50 2.82
C MET A 301 2.15 -36.81 1.58
N VAL A 302 1.32 -36.03 0.92
CA VAL A 302 1.68 -35.18 -0.22
C VAL A 302 1.64 -33.73 0.22
N LEU A 303 2.80 -33.08 0.17
CA LEU A 303 2.96 -31.64 0.24
C LEU A 303 3.09 -31.12 -1.18
N ILE A 304 2.19 -30.26 -1.64
CA ILE A 304 2.30 -29.71 -2.99
C ILE A 304 3.15 -28.45 -2.97
N LYS A 305 3.99 -28.29 -4.01
CA LYS A 305 4.70 -27.05 -4.28
C LYS A 305 3.65 -25.98 -4.51
N LEU A 306 3.58 -25.06 -3.57
CA LEU A 306 3.04 -23.75 -3.80
C LEU A 306 4.19 -22.89 -4.30
N THR A 307 4.24 -22.75 -5.61
CA THR A 307 4.76 -21.56 -6.27
C THR A 307 3.87 -20.38 -5.86
N THR A 308 4.08 -19.94 -4.61
CA THR A 308 3.29 -18.99 -3.85
C THR A 308 1.82 -18.87 -4.29
N ALA A 309 1.00 -19.92 -4.10
CA ALA A 309 -0.46 -19.83 -4.27
C ALA A 309 -1.19 -19.20 -3.05
N LEU A 310 -0.43 -18.75 -2.05
CA LEU A 310 -0.88 -17.75 -1.06
C LEU A 310 -0.46 -16.32 -1.45
N THR A 311 0.38 -16.16 -2.47
CA THR A 311 0.34 -14.96 -3.32
C THR A 311 -0.62 -15.26 -4.46
N HIS A 312 -1.29 -14.26 -4.98
CA HIS A 312 -2.27 -14.49 -6.03
C HIS A 312 -1.53 -14.98 -7.30
N PRO A 313 -2.08 -15.80 -8.22
CA PRO A 313 -1.44 -16.19 -9.49
C PRO A 313 -1.02 -15.03 -10.42
N SER A 314 -1.26 -13.80 -9.97
CA SER A 314 -0.69 -12.57 -10.49
C SER A 314 0.80 -12.44 -10.14
N ASP A 315 1.24 -12.86 -8.96
CA ASP A 315 2.50 -12.38 -8.38
C ASP A 315 3.72 -13.12 -8.94
N GLN A 316 3.54 -14.32 -9.49
CA GLN A 316 4.60 -15.01 -10.24
C GLN A 316 4.77 -14.53 -11.68
N ARG A 317 3.69 -14.06 -12.34
CA ARG A 317 3.80 -13.36 -13.62
C ARG A 317 4.57 -12.04 -13.53
N PHE A 318 4.81 -11.57 -12.31
CA PHE A 318 5.50 -10.33 -12.01
C PHE A 318 6.86 -10.53 -11.32
N ALA A 319 7.35 -11.77 -11.17
CA ALA A 319 8.73 -12.00 -10.71
C ALA A 319 9.76 -11.43 -11.70
N ASP A 320 9.43 -11.45 -12.99
CA ASP A 320 10.20 -10.84 -14.08
C ASP A 320 9.78 -9.39 -14.39
N SER A 321 8.95 -8.74 -13.55
CA SER A 321 8.44 -7.40 -13.89
C SER A 321 9.55 -6.36 -13.80
N ALA A 322 10.05 -5.95 -14.95
CA ALA A 322 10.88 -4.77 -15.09
C ALA A 322 10.07 -3.52 -14.68
N ILE A 323 10.76 -2.57 -14.04
CA ILE A 323 10.23 -1.24 -13.75
C ILE A 323 10.84 -0.27 -14.76
N HIS A 324 10.01 0.61 -15.31
CA HIS A 324 10.41 1.51 -16.40
C HIS A 324 10.15 2.95 -15.98
N ALA A 325 11.16 3.80 -16.14
CA ALA A 325 11.06 5.23 -15.88
C ALA A 325 10.93 6.00 -17.20
N TYR A 326 10.02 6.97 -17.23
CA TYR A 326 9.72 7.81 -18.39
C TYR A 326 9.72 9.28 -17.98
N LEU A 327 10.19 10.12 -18.89
CA LEU A 327 10.05 11.56 -18.82
C LEU A 327 8.80 11.98 -19.59
N PRO A 328 7.85 12.67 -18.94
CA PRO A 328 6.86 13.47 -19.62
C PRO A 328 7.56 14.52 -20.50
N ALA A 329 7.08 14.63 -21.73
CA ALA A 329 7.57 15.51 -22.76
C ALA A 329 6.40 16.08 -23.54
N TRP A 330 6.68 17.03 -24.43
CA TRP A 330 5.69 17.65 -25.28
C TRP A 330 6.15 17.61 -26.72
N ARG A 331 5.31 17.08 -27.61
CA ARG A 331 5.61 17.04 -29.04
C ARG A 331 4.77 18.08 -29.80
N PRO A 332 5.36 18.80 -30.77
CA PRO A 332 4.60 19.69 -31.63
C PRO A 332 3.66 18.87 -32.52
N VAL A 333 2.46 19.40 -32.75
CA VAL A 333 1.48 18.82 -33.67
C VAL A 333 0.81 19.94 -34.45
N ALA A 334 0.38 19.63 -35.68
CA ALA A 334 -0.43 20.58 -36.45
C ALA A 334 -1.74 20.88 -35.68
N PRO A 335 -2.26 22.11 -35.78
CA PRO A 335 -3.60 22.42 -35.29
C PRO A 335 -4.63 21.48 -35.92
N VAL A 336 -5.66 21.12 -35.15
CA VAL A 336 -6.79 20.37 -35.71
C VAL A 336 -7.49 21.28 -36.70
N ALA A 337 -7.76 20.79 -37.92
CA ALA A 337 -8.45 21.57 -38.93
C ALA A 337 -9.81 22.03 -38.40
N ASP A 338 -10.13 23.31 -38.62
CA ASP A 338 -11.44 23.86 -38.29
C ASP A 338 -12.49 23.13 -39.12
N ASP A 339 -13.61 22.78 -38.49
CA ASP A 339 -14.73 22.15 -39.18
C ASP A 339 -15.66 23.28 -39.61
N ASP A 340 -15.93 23.42 -40.91
CA ASP A 340 -16.78 24.47 -41.53
C ASP A 340 -18.26 24.45 -41.08
N ARG A 341 -18.58 23.81 -39.94
CA ARG A 341 -19.95 23.71 -39.41
C ARG A 341 -20.40 25.00 -38.71
N PRO A 342 -21.57 25.57 -39.07
CA PRO A 342 -22.10 26.76 -38.43
C PRO A 342 -22.72 26.48 -37.04
N LEU A 343 -22.29 27.31 -36.09
CA LEU A 343 -22.90 27.79 -34.83
C LEU A 343 -23.37 26.77 -33.78
N LEU A 344 -22.42 26.33 -32.95
CA LEU A 344 -22.69 25.90 -31.57
C LEU A 344 -23.06 27.15 -30.74
N PRO A 345 -24.06 27.13 -29.83
CA PRO A 345 -24.15 28.16 -28.81
C PRO A 345 -22.88 28.08 -27.97
N ILE A 346 -22.08 29.14 -27.99
CA ILE A 346 -20.85 29.22 -27.22
C ILE A 346 -21.21 29.80 -25.86
N VAL A 347 -20.93 29.05 -24.80
CA VAL A 347 -21.11 29.49 -23.42
C VAL A 347 -19.75 29.89 -22.89
N VAL A 348 -19.56 31.17 -22.59
CA VAL A 348 -18.32 31.69 -22.00
C VAL A 348 -18.59 31.97 -20.52
N GLY A 349 -17.95 31.21 -19.65
CA GLY A 349 -17.99 31.43 -18.20
C GLY A 349 -16.72 32.12 -17.72
N GLY A 350 -16.87 33.21 -16.98
CA GLY A 350 -15.73 33.99 -16.51
C GLY A 350 -15.97 35.49 -16.48
N ASN A 351 -15.14 36.18 -15.70
CA ASN A 351 -15.11 37.64 -15.64
C ASN A 351 -14.33 38.29 -16.82
N ARG A 352 -13.85 37.51 -17.80
CA ARG A 352 -13.05 38.04 -18.91
C ARG A 352 -13.93 38.36 -20.14
N PRO A 353 -14.08 39.63 -20.53
CA PRO A 353 -14.98 40.02 -21.62
C PRO A 353 -14.38 39.79 -23.02
N GLU A 354 -13.05 39.71 -23.16
CA GLU A 354 -12.34 39.78 -24.44
C GLU A 354 -12.63 38.61 -25.42
N PRO A 355 -12.72 37.33 -24.99
CA PRO A 355 -13.04 36.25 -25.91
C PRO A 355 -14.45 36.33 -26.48
N ALA A 356 -15.41 36.85 -25.70
CA ALA A 356 -16.83 36.80 -26.03
C ALA A 356 -17.16 37.64 -27.29
N ALA A 357 -16.55 38.81 -27.45
CA ALA A 357 -16.81 39.69 -28.60
C ALA A 357 -16.30 39.08 -29.92
N THR A 358 -15.08 38.55 -29.92
CA THR A 358 -14.48 37.94 -31.12
C THR A 358 -15.14 36.59 -31.46
N LEU A 359 -15.51 35.80 -30.46
CA LEU A 359 -16.26 34.56 -30.66
C LEU A 359 -17.67 34.84 -31.20
N ALA A 360 -18.34 35.89 -30.74
CA ALA A 360 -19.64 36.29 -31.26
C ALA A 360 -19.57 36.71 -32.73
N ALA A 361 -18.52 37.43 -33.13
CA ALA A 361 -18.32 37.85 -34.52
C ALA A 361 -18.15 36.65 -35.48
N ARG A 362 -17.54 35.55 -35.03
CA ARG A 362 -17.28 34.35 -35.86
C ARG A 362 -18.37 33.29 -35.76
N HIS A 363 -19.03 33.16 -34.60
CA HIS A 363 -19.97 32.07 -34.30
C HIS A 363 -21.39 32.53 -33.93
N GLY A 364 -21.73 33.80 -34.16
CA GLY A 364 -23.09 34.34 -34.09
C GLY A 364 -23.61 34.58 -32.67
N ARG A 365 -23.87 33.52 -31.88
CA ARG A 365 -24.48 33.63 -30.54
C ARG A 365 -23.52 33.17 -29.43
N VAL A 366 -23.22 34.07 -28.51
CA VAL A 366 -22.42 33.81 -27.31
C VAL A 366 -23.27 34.08 -26.08
N ILE A 367 -23.33 33.10 -25.18
CA ILE A 367 -23.98 33.19 -23.87
C ILE A 367 -22.91 33.42 -22.81
N ARG A 368 -23.05 34.48 -22.01
CA ARG A 368 -22.10 34.85 -20.96
C ARG A 368 -22.60 34.40 -19.60
N LEU A 369 -21.72 33.73 -18.86
CA LEU A 369 -21.92 33.35 -17.47
C LEU A 369 -20.94 34.13 -16.59
N TYR A 370 -21.48 34.86 -15.62
CA TYR A 370 -20.69 35.57 -14.62
C TYR A 370 -20.83 34.92 -13.24
N PRO A 371 -19.75 34.89 -12.44
CA PRO A 371 -19.80 34.36 -11.09
C PRO A 371 -20.69 35.23 -10.22
N ALA A 372 -21.61 34.62 -9.50
CA ALA A 372 -22.50 35.31 -8.58
C ALA A 372 -22.89 34.43 -7.39
N GLU A 373 -23.50 35.00 -6.35
CA GLU A 373 -24.02 34.23 -5.22
C GLU A 373 -25.33 33.50 -5.54
N ARG A 374 -26.05 33.94 -6.57
CA ARG A 374 -27.39 33.47 -6.93
C ARG A 374 -27.52 33.34 -8.44
N PHE A 375 -28.38 32.42 -8.86
CA PHE A 375 -28.72 32.26 -10.27
C PHE A 375 -29.72 33.35 -10.67
N GLU A 376 -29.41 34.10 -11.72
CA GLU A 376 -30.27 35.14 -12.27
C GLU A 376 -29.96 35.33 -13.76
N GLN A 377 -31.01 35.45 -14.58
CA GLN A 377 -30.87 35.88 -15.96
C GLN A 377 -30.89 37.41 -15.99
N ILE A 378 -29.76 38.03 -16.36
CA ILE A 378 -29.58 39.49 -16.35
C ILE A 378 -29.69 40.10 -17.76
N GLY A 379 -29.73 39.26 -18.80
CA GLY A 379 -29.93 39.66 -20.19
C GLY A 379 -30.34 38.48 -21.07
N ASN A 380 -30.57 38.74 -22.36
CA ASN A 380 -31.03 37.69 -23.30
C ASN A 380 -30.05 36.50 -23.40
N ASP A 381 -28.74 36.79 -23.31
CA ASP A 381 -27.65 35.81 -23.38
C ASP A 381 -26.66 36.01 -22.21
N GLU A 382 -27.14 36.53 -21.08
CA GLU A 382 -26.29 36.87 -19.93
C GLU A 382 -26.90 36.37 -18.62
N PHE A 383 -26.09 35.67 -17.83
CA PHE A 383 -26.53 35.02 -16.60
C PHE A 383 -25.51 35.20 -15.48
N HIS A 384 -26.02 35.50 -14.30
CA HIS A 384 -25.35 35.30 -13.02
C HIS A 384 -25.50 33.84 -12.61
N LEU A 385 -24.42 33.19 -12.20
CA LEU A 385 -24.43 31.79 -11.79
C LEU A 385 -23.47 31.53 -10.61
N PRO A 386 -23.93 30.87 -9.53
CA PRO A 386 -23.06 30.37 -8.49
C PRO A 386 -22.38 29.09 -8.97
N PHE A 387 -21.20 29.24 -9.58
CA PHE A 387 -20.50 28.14 -10.26
C PHE A 387 -20.29 26.91 -9.36
N ALA A 388 -19.94 27.10 -8.09
CA ALA A 388 -19.75 26.00 -7.13
C ALA A 388 -21.05 25.35 -6.64
N ASN A 389 -22.23 25.92 -6.93
CA ASN A 389 -23.51 25.37 -6.54
C ASN A 389 -24.06 24.41 -7.63
N PRO A 390 -24.12 23.10 -7.37
CA PRO A 390 -24.61 22.12 -8.34
C PRO A 390 -26.08 22.29 -8.73
N GLU A 391 -26.90 22.95 -7.90
CA GLU A 391 -28.32 23.16 -8.19
C GLU A 391 -28.56 24.25 -9.23
N ALA A 392 -27.60 25.16 -9.42
CA ALA A 392 -27.74 26.27 -10.36
C ALA A 392 -27.46 25.85 -11.81
N TRP A 393 -26.61 24.85 -12.03
CA TRP A 393 -26.27 24.38 -13.37
C TRP A 393 -27.47 23.80 -14.13
N PRO A 394 -28.33 22.95 -13.56
CA PRO A 394 -29.55 22.51 -14.24
C PRO A 394 -30.49 23.65 -14.63
N LEU A 395 -30.62 24.68 -13.79
CA LEU A 395 -31.43 25.87 -14.09
C LEU A 395 -30.87 26.61 -15.30
N PHE A 396 -29.55 26.82 -15.35
CA PHE A 396 -28.91 27.43 -16.52
C PHE A 396 -29.07 26.57 -17.77
N LEU A 397 -28.76 25.27 -17.68
CA LEU A 397 -28.78 24.35 -18.83
C LEU A 397 -30.18 24.26 -19.49
N ALA A 398 -31.27 24.50 -18.74
CA ALA A 398 -32.62 24.58 -19.29
C ALA A 398 -32.83 25.74 -20.28
N HIS A 399 -31.94 26.75 -20.31
CA HIS A 399 -31.97 27.87 -21.25
C HIS A 399 -31.24 27.56 -22.56
N LEU A 400 -30.51 26.44 -22.63
CA LEU A 400 -29.79 26.03 -23.83
C LEU A 400 -30.70 25.19 -24.75
N PRO A 401 -30.60 25.37 -26.08
CA PRO A 401 -31.39 24.56 -27.02
C PRO A 401 -30.94 23.09 -27.00
N ALA A 402 -31.89 22.17 -26.81
CA ALA A 402 -31.63 20.72 -26.71
C ALA A 402 -30.99 20.09 -27.96
N THR A 403 -31.11 20.74 -29.13
CA THR A 403 -30.57 20.27 -30.41
C THR A 403 -29.12 20.69 -30.65
N ALA A 404 -28.57 21.57 -29.83
CA ALA A 404 -27.22 22.10 -30.03
C ALA A 404 -26.19 21.37 -29.18
N LEU A 405 -24.95 21.30 -29.68
CA LEU A 405 -23.80 20.81 -28.93
C LEU A 405 -23.08 22.03 -28.31
N PRO A 406 -23.37 22.42 -27.06
CA PRO A 406 -22.77 23.62 -26.48
C PRO A 406 -21.25 23.50 -26.37
N LEU A 407 -20.57 24.59 -26.72
CA LEU A 407 -19.14 24.79 -26.44
C LEU A 407 -19.02 25.63 -25.18
N PHE A 408 -18.57 25.01 -24.08
CA PHE A 408 -18.28 25.71 -22.83
C PHE A 408 -16.82 26.14 -22.81
N ILE A 409 -16.59 27.45 -22.70
CA ILE A 409 -15.28 28.03 -22.41
C ILE A 409 -15.31 28.49 -20.96
N TYR A 410 -14.62 27.76 -20.09
CA TYR A 410 -14.72 27.96 -18.64
C TYR A 410 -13.44 28.59 -18.10
N GLY A 411 -13.50 29.86 -17.68
CA GLY A 411 -12.33 30.70 -17.38
C GLY A 411 -12.35 31.40 -16.02
N GLU A 412 -13.18 30.97 -15.06
CA GLU A 412 -13.49 31.80 -13.88
C GLU A 412 -12.34 32.04 -12.89
N ALA A 413 -11.27 31.24 -12.85
CA ALA A 413 -10.17 31.48 -11.91
C ALA A 413 -8.89 30.67 -12.20
N PHE A 414 -8.50 30.49 -13.47
CA PHE A 414 -7.25 29.77 -13.81
C PHE A 414 -6.17 30.67 -14.40
N ALA A 415 -6.18 31.94 -13.99
CA ALA A 415 -4.94 32.70 -13.93
C ALA A 415 -4.02 31.95 -12.97
N ALA A 416 -2.85 31.60 -13.46
CA ALA A 416 -1.85 30.82 -12.76
C ALA A 416 -1.71 31.25 -11.28
N GLY A 417 -1.88 30.30 -10.37
CA GLY A 417 -1.79 30.57 -8.94
C GLY A 417 -1.53 29.31 -8.11
N ILE A 418 -1.40 29.53 -6.81
CA ILE A 418 -1.21 28.47 -5.82
C ILE A 418 -2.58 27.93 -5.34
N VAL A 419 -2.56 26.83 -4.59
CA VAL A 419 -3.78 26.30 -3.95
C VAL A 419 -4.40 27.36 -3.04
N SER A 420 -5.65 27.70 -3.32
CA SER A 420 -6.42 28.73 -2.63
C SER A 420 -7.90 28.35 -2.58
N GLU A 421 -8.68 29.06 -1.76
CA GLU A 421 -10.13 28.88 -1.71
C GLU A 421 -10.78 29.12 -3.09
N ALA A 422 -10.25 30.06 -3.87
CA ALA A 422 -10.71 30.32 -5.24
C ALA A 422 -10.44 29.14 -6.17
N ALA A 423 -9.25 28.55 -6.12
CA ALA A 423 -8.91 27.37 -6.93
C ALA A 423 -9.78 26.16 -6.58
N GLU A 424 -10.08 25.96 -5.29
CA GLU A 424 -10.99 24.91 -4.85
C GLU A 424 -12.43 25.16 -5.32
N LYS A 425 -12.93 26.41 -5.22
CA LYS A 425 -14.26 26.78 -5.77
C LYS A 425 -14.34 26.54 -7.28
N ALA A 426 -13.26 26.80 -8.02
CA ALA A 426 -13.19 26.53 -9.45
C ALA A 426 -13.28 25.02 -9.76
N MET A 427 -12.59 24.17 -9.00
CA MET A 427 -12.73 22.71 -9.13
C MET A 427 -14.12 22.22 -8.72
N ALA A 428 -14.73 22.82 -7.69
CA ALA A 428 -16.11 22.53 -7.29
C ALA A 428 -17.10 22.88 -8.41
N GLY A 429 -16.89 24.03 -9.07
CA GLY A 429 -17.72 24.45 -10.19
C GLY A 429 -17.54 23.60 -11.44
N LEU A 430 -16.31 23.18 -11.74
CA LEU A 430 -16.02 22.22 -12.81
C LEU A 430 -16.73 20.87 -12.56
N LEU A 431 -16.64 20.35 -11.34
CA LEU A 431 -17.35 19.13 -10.95
C LEU A 431 -18.87 19.29 -11.12
N ALA A 432 -19.42 20.40 -10.63
CA ALA A 432 -20.84 20.69 -10.70
C ALA A 432 -21.36 20.81 -12.15
N LEU A 433 -20.63 21.51 -13.02
CA LEU A 433 -20.90 21.60 -14.46
C LEU A 433 -20.89 20.21 -15.10
N CYS A 434 -19.79 19.46 -14.97
CA CYS A 434 -19.64 18.17 -15.63
C CYS A 434 -20.68 17.15 -15.13
N ARG A 435 -20.95 17.12 -13.83
CA ARG A 435 -22.01 16.27 -13.27
C ARG A 435 -23.37 16.61 -13.86
N SER A 436 -23.69 17.90 -13.99
CA SER A 436 -24.98 18.36 -14.54
C SER A 436 -25.13 17.99 -16.02
N LEU A 437 -24.08 18.18 -16.82
CA LEU A 437 -24.04 17.76 -18.23
C LEU A 437 -24.24 16.25 -18.38
N ILE A 438 -23.57 15.44 -17.54
CA ILE A 438 -23.70 13.97 -17.56
C ILE A 438 -25.11 13.53 -17.15
N VAL A 439 -25.69 14.11 -16.09
CA VAL A 439 -27.05 13.76 -15.62
C VAL A 439 -28.09 14.06 -16.70
N GLN A 440 -27.92 15.16 -17.44
CA GLN A 440 -28.82 15.54 -18.53
C GLN A 440 -28.51 14.82 -19.85
N SER A 441 -27.51 13.93 -19.88
CA SER A 441 -27.04 13.28 -21.11
C SER A 441 -26.66 14.26 -22.22
N ALA A 442 -26.23 15.47 -21.83
CA ALA A 442 -25.83 16.51 -22.75
C ALA A 442 -24.50 16.12 -23.40
N LYS A 443 -24.46 16.16 -24.73
CA LYS A 443 -23.19 16.21 -25.45
C LYS A 443 -22.67 17.64 -25.32
N ALA A 444 -21.40 17.82 -25.01
CA ALA A 444 -20.78 19.14 -24.91
C ALA A 444 -19.31 19.07 -25.29
N ARG A 445 -18.78 20.20 -25.76
CA ARG A 445 -17.35 20.45 -25.83
C ARG A 445 -16.99 21.39 -24.69
N LEU A 446 -16.07 20.99 -23.84
CA LEU A 446 -15.59 21.79 -22.72
C LEU A 446 -14.14 22.18 -22.99
N ARG A 447 -13.86 23.48 -23.05
CA ARG A 447 -12.54 24.06 -23.23
C ARG A 447 -12.21 24.90 -22.01
N ILE A 448 -11.09 24.56 -21.38
CA ILE A 448 -10.65 25.24 -20.15
C ILE A 448 -9.30 25.87 -20.46
N PRO A 449 -9.27 27.15 -20.86
CA PRO A 449 -8.02 27.85 -21.07
C PRO A 449 -7.32 28.10 -19.73
N THR A 450 -6.01 27.85 -19.71
CA THR A 450 -5.11 28.15 -18.59
C THR A 450 -3.91 28.92 -19.10
N LEU A 451 -3.26 29.66 -18.22
CA LEU A 451 -2.05 30.42 -18.54
C LEU A 451 -0.90 29.88 -17.72
N GLN A 452 0.16 29.45 -18.40
CA GLN A 452 1.42 29.00 -17.81
C GLN A 452 1.20 28.06 -16.61
N ALA A 453 0.22 27.16 -16.70
CA ALA A 453 -0.10 26.22 -15.63
C ALA A 453 0.70 24.92 -15.75
N LEU A 454 1.25 24.64 -16.93
CA LEU A 454 1.97 23.42 -17.26
C LEU A 454 3.40 23.75 -17.70
N SER A 455 4.36 22.90 -17.32
CA SER A 455 5.73 22.96 -17.84
C SER A 455 5.80 22.25 -19.19
N VAL A 456 5.86 23.02 -20.28
CA VAL A 456 5.75 22.52 -21.66
C VAL A 456 7.08 22.60 -22.39
N ALA A 457 7.75 23.75 -22.31
CA ALA A 457 9.04 24.00 -22.94
C ALA A 457 10.12 24.34 -21.90
N SER A 458 11.39 24.16 -22.29
CA SER A 458 12.50 24.63 -21.47
C SER A 458 12.45 26.16 -21.40
N GLY A 459 12.39 26.70 -20.19
CA GLY A 459 12.28 28.15 -19.96
C GLY A 459 10.86 28.65 -19.64
N ASP A 460 9.84 27.79 -19.69
CA ASP A 460 8.50 28.14 -19.21
C ASP A 460 8.57 28.64 -17.77
N LEU A 461 7.97 29.80 -17.50
CA LEU A 461 7.80 30.33 -16.15
C LEU A 461 6.37 30.05 -15.71
N LEU A 462 6.20 29.13 -14.77
CA LEU A 462 4.88 28.80 -14.26
C LEU A 462 4.44 29.91 -13.31
N ALA A 463 3.33 30.57 -13.64
CA ALA A 463 2.78 31.58 -12.75
C ALA A 463 1.98 30.93 -11.58
N GLY A 464 1.80 29.60 -11.59
CA GLY A 464 1.29 28.79 -10.48
C GLY A 464 1.09 27.33 -10.88
N TYR A 465 0.48 26.53 -10.00
CA TYR A 465 0.34 25.08 -10.18
C TYR A 465 -1.07 24.52 -9.96
N ALA A 466 -1.99 25.32 -9.38
CA ALA A 466 -3.32 24.82 -9.01
C ALA A 466 -4.14 24.34 -10.21
N ALA A 467 -3.99 25.02 -11.36
CA ALA A 467 -4.69 24.68 -12.60
C ALA A 467 -4.17 23.39 -13.27
N GLY A 468 -3.02 22.85 -12.83
CA GLY A 468 -2.52 21.54 -13.28
C GLY A 468 -3.48 20.38 -13.01
N GLY A 469 -4.28 20.48 -11.94
CA GLY A 469 -5.27 19.44 -11.60
C GLY A 469 -6.41 19.28 -12.61
N ILE A 470 -6.66 20.29 -13.46
CA ILE A 470 -7.71 20.25 -14.48
C ILE A 470 -7.41 19.14 -15.50
N ALA A 471 -6.15 18.98 -15.90
CA ALA A 471 -5.70 17.95 -16.81
C ALA A 471 -6.11 16.56 -16.34
N GLY A 472 -5.82 16.24 -15.08
CA GLY A 472 -6.19 14.96 -14.46
C GLY A 472 -7.71 14.74 -14.42
N PHE A 473 -8.47 15.78 -14.07
CA PHE A 473 -9.94 15.72 -14.06
C PHE A 473 -10.50 15.42 -15.47
N LEU A 474 -10.07 16.17 -16.48
CA LEU A 474 -10.60 16.06 -17.84
C LEU A 474 -10.22 14.73 -18.52
N ARG A 475 -9.05 14.16 -18.21
CA ARG A 475 -8.68 12.81 -18.66
C ARG A 475 -9.69 11.78 -18.18
N THR A 476 -10.09 11.84 -16.90
CA THR A 476 -11.12 10.94 -16.35
C THR A 476 -12.52 11.24 -16.89
N LEU A 477 -12.88 12.52 -17.09
CA LEU A 477 -14.15 12.91 -17.70
C LEU A 477 -14.39 12.24 -19.05
N ARG A 478 -13.36 12.17 -19.89
CA ARG A 478 -13.42 11.56 -21.23
C ARG A 478 -13.51 10.04 -21.19
N LEU A 479 -13.10 9.41 -20.08
CA LEU A 479 -13.27 7.97 -19.88
C LEU A 479 -14.68 7.61 -19.41
N GLU A 480 -15.35 8.52 -18.71
CA GLU A 480 -16.66 8.28 -18.08
C GLU A 480 -17.84 8.85 -18.86
N SER A 481 -17.59 9.71 -19.85
CA SER A 481 -18.64 10.45 -20.54
C SER A 481 -18.31 10.69 -22.01
N VAL A 482 -19.32 11.11 -22.76
CA VAL A 482 -19.18 11.57 -24.14
C VAL A 482 -18.80 13.06 -24.24
N ILE A 483 -18.54 13.71 -23.10
CA ILE A 483 -18.14 15.12 -23.06
C ILE A 483 -16.70 15.21 -23.52
N ASP A 484 -16.47 16.00 -24.56
CA ASP A 484 -15.14 16.25 -25.08
C ASP A 484 -14.51 17.41 -24.30
N GLY A 485 -13.78 17.08 -23.23
CA GLY A 485 -13.11 18.05 -22.37
C GLY A 485 -11.62 18.21 -22.71
N THR A 486 -11.16 19.45 -22.84
CA THR A 486 -9.75 19.77 -23.12
C THR A 486 -9.28 20.98 -22.32
N GLN A 487 -8.15 20.84 -21.61
CA GLN A 487 -7.40 21.97 -21.06
C GLN A 487 -6.49 22.54 -22.16
N ILE A 488 -6.50 23.86 -22.31
CA ILE A 488 -5.68 24.58 -23.30
C ILE A 488 -4.73 25.50 -22.53
N ASP A 489 -3.47 25.09 -22.38
CA ASP A 489 -2.49 25.90 -21.66
C ASP A 489 -1.73 26.85 -22.59
N LEU A 490 -1.68 28.12 -22.25
CA LEU A 490 -1.12 29.20 -23.07
C LEU A 490 0.09 29.82 -22.37
N ASP A 491 1.09 30.24 -23.14
CA ASP A 491 2.19 31.07 -22.66
C ASP A 491 1.78 32.54 -22.45
N ASP A 492 0.86 33.06 -23.26
CA ASP A 492 0.35 34.42 -23.15
C ASP A 492 -1.17 34.53 -23.37
N GLU A 493 -1.72 35.68 -22.97
CA GLU A 493 -3.16 35.96 -23.09
C GLU A 493 -3.59 36.36 -24.50
N ASN A 494 -2.67 36.88 -25.32
CA ASN A 494 -2.95 37.35 -26.67
C ASN A 494 -3.35 36.18 -27.58
N GLY A 495 -2.79 35.00 -27.36
CA GLY A 495 -3.10 33.76 -28.08
C GLY A 495 -4.45 33.12 -27.72
N LEU A 496 -5.13 33.57 -26.65
CA LEU A 496 -6.31 32.89 -26.09
C LEU A 496 -7.42 32.67 -27.11
N VAL A 497 -7.82 33.72 -27.82
CA VAL A 497 -8.92 33.63 -28.78
C VAL A 497 -8.56 32.71 -29.94
N GLY A 498 -7.35 32.84 -30.48
CA GLY A 498 -6.87 32.01 -31.58
C GLY A 498 -6.80 30.52 -31.20
N ALA A 499 -6.27 30.21 -30.02
CA ALA A 499 -6.17 28.85 -29.52
C ALA A 499 -7.55 28.24 -29.25
N VAL A 500 -8.46 28.96 -28.59
CA VAL A 500 -9.83 28.47 -28.34
C VAL A 500 -10.55 28.16 -29.66
N LEU A 501 -10.41 29.05 -30.66
CA LEU A 501 -10.96 28.83 -32.00
C LEU A 501 -10.37 27.59 -32.66
N ALA A 502 -9.04 27.40 -32.59
CA ALA A 502 -8.37 26.23 -33.13
C ALA A 502 -8.79 24.91 -32.43
N GLU A 503 -9.21 24.97 -31.17
CA GLU A 503 -9.66 23.81 -30.41
C GLU A 503 -11.18 23.62 -30.41
N CYS A 504 -11.96 24.44 -31.12
CA CYS A 504 -13.42 24.35 -31.17
C CYS A 504 -13.92 22.99 -31.68
N GLY A 505 -13.17 22.32 -32.55
CA GLY A 505 -13.47 21.00 -33.11
C GLY A 505 -13.41 19.84 -32.09
N PRO A 506 -13.82 18.62 -32.49
CA PRO A 506 -13.62 17.43 -31.67
C PRO A 506 -12.13 17.21 -31.39
N GLN A 507 -11.80 16.90 -30.13
CA GLN A 507 -10.42 16.64 -29.74
C GLN A 507 -10.15 15.16 -29.52
N THR A 508 -8.89 14.76 -29.61
CA THR A 508 -8.40 13.46 -29.13
C THR A 508 -7.62 13.59 -27.83
N GLU A 509 -7.17 14.80 -27.49
CA GLU A 509 -6.37 15.07 -26.31
C GLU A 509 -7.19 15.78 -25.22
N ALA A 510 -7.00 15.34 -23.98
CA ALA A 510 -7.56 16.03 -22.82
C ALA A 510 -6.76 17.29 -22.44
N VAL A 511 -5.54 17.43 -22.95
CA VAL A 511 -4.63 18.54 -22.65
C VAL A 511 -3.84 18.89 -23.90
N VAL A 512 -3.80 20.18 -24.20
CA VAL A 512 -2.98 20.78 -25.25
C VAL A 512 -2.30 22.01 -24.69
N ALA A 513 -1.14 22.36 -25.26
CA ALA A 513 -0.46 23.59 -24.92
C ALA A 513 -0.08 24.37 -26.17
N TYR A 514 -0.16 25.69 -26.11
CA TYR A 514 0.38 26.59 -27.12
C TYR A 514 1.60 27.30 -26.52
N ARG A 515 2.71 27.23 -27.25
CA ARG A 515 3.95 27.97 -26.98
C ARG A 515 4.43 28.60 -28.28
N ASP A 516 4.59 29.91 -28.31
CA ASP A 516 4.93 30.69 -29.50
C ASP A 516 4.00 30.39 -30.68
N GLY A 517 2.71 30.21 -30.41
CA GLY A 517 1.69 29.80 -31.39
C GLY A 517 1.78 28.35 -31.88
N VAL A 518 2.75 27.57 -31.40
CA VAL A 518 2.90 26.15 -31.74
C VAL A 518 2.09 25.28 -30.79
N ARG A 519 1.14 24.53 -31.35
CA ARG A 519 0.35 23.54 -30.63
C ARG A 519 1.20 22.32 -30.26
N ARG A 520 1.13 21.91 -29.01
CA ARG A 520 1.86 20.79 -28.42
C ARG A 520 0.92 19.88 -27.65
N VAL A 521 1.25 18.59 -27.66
CA VAL A 521 0.51 17.55 -26.92
C VAL A 521 1.48 16.71 -26.09
N PRO A 522 1.00 16.07 -25.00
CA PRO A 522 1.85 15.22 -24.17
C PRO A 522 2.48 14.07 -24.96
N ALA A 523 3.69 13.71 -24.59
CA ALA A 523 4.46 12.57 -25.09
C ALA A 523 5.31 12.01 -23.95
N TYR A 524 5.84 10.81 -24.13
CA TYR A 524 6.68 10.16 -23.12
C TYR A 524 7.91 9.53 -23.77
N ARG A 525 9.05 9.63 -23.09
CA ARG A 525 10.31 9.01 -23.54
C ARG A 525 11.03 8.36 -22.37
N PRO A 526 11.84 7.32 -22.59
CA PRO A 526 12.62 6.70 -21.51
C PRO A 526 13.45 7.73 -20.74
N ALA A 527 13.44 7.63 -19.40
CA ALA A 527 14.18 8.54 -18.54
C ALA A 527 15.64 8.09 -18.39
N PRO A 528 16.62 8.99 -18.57
CA PRO A 528 17.99 8.72 -18.15
C PRO A 528 18.04 8.68 -16.62
N LEU A 529 18.65 7.64 -16.07
CA LEU A 529 18.78 7.44 -14.64
C LEU A 529 20.24 7.61 -14.23
N GLY A 530 20.48 8.44 -13.21
CA GLY A 530 21.80 8.64 -12.64
C GLY A 530 22.21 7.54 -11.67
N ASP A 531 23.35 7.76 -11.03
CA ASP A 531 23.79 6.99 -9.87
C ASP A 531 22.91 7.31 -8.65
N PRO A 532 22.74 6.38 -7.69
CA PRO A 532 21.94 6.62 -6.50
C PRO A 532 22.43 7.83 -5.69
N LEU A 533 21.52 8.73 -5.30
CA LEU A 533 21.85 9.87 -4.43
C LEU A 533 22.15 9.37 -3.00
N PRO A 534 23.37 9.57 -2.46
CA PRO A 534 23.67 9.21 -1.08
C PRO A 534 22.95 10.17 -0.11
N LEU A 535 22.19 9.60 0.83
CA LEU A 535 21.48 10.38 1.84
C LEU A 535 22.43 10.85 2.94
N ARG A 536 22.29 12.10 3.37
CA ARG A 536 23.05 12.68 4.47
C ARG A 536 22.41 12.35 5.81
N SER A 537 23.20 12.35 6.88
CA SER A 537 22.65 12.29 8.23
C SER A 537 21.72 13.49 8.49
N GLY A 538 20.56 13.23 9.09
CA GLY A 538 19.59 14.26 9.46
C GLY A 538 18.17 13.74 9.51
N VAL A 539 17.23 14.68 9.58
CA VAL A 539 15.80 14.40 9.73
C VAL A 539 15.12 14.39 8.36
N TYR A 540 14.33 13.35 8.10
CA TYR A 540 13.53 13.18 6.89
C TYR A 540 12.05 13.15 7.25
N ILE A 541 11.32 14.15 6.78
CA ILE A 541 9.87 14.22 6.98
C ILE A 541 9.21 13.27 6.00
N VAL A 542 8.44 12.30 6.52
CA VAL A 542 7.68 11.37 5.71
C VAL A 542 6.20 11.52 6.03
N ALA A 543 5.52 12.35 5.23
CA ALA A 543 4.08 12.49 5.26
C ALA A 543 3.43 11.21 4.74
N GLY A 544 2.62 10.56 5.58
CA GLY A 544 2.16 9.19 5.34
C GLY A 544 3.20 8.12 5.71
N GLY A 545 4.21 8.45 6.52
CA GLY A 545 5.32 7.54 6.87
C GLY A 545 4.90 6.26 7.59
N ALA A 546 3.80 6.30 8.34
CA ALA A 546 3.20 5.12 8.96
C ALA A 546 2.34 4.28 7.99
N GLY A 547 2.07 4.77 6.78
CA GLY A 547 1.30 4.08 5.74
C GLY A 547 2.06 2.91 5.12
N GLY A 548 1.39 2.13 4.27
CA GLY A 548 1.97 0.91 3.68
C GLY A 548 3.24 1.15 2.86
N ILE A 549 3.25 2.16 1.98
CA ILE A 549 4.43 2.52 1.19
C ILE A 549 5.47 3.25 2.07
N GLY A 550 5.02 4.22 2.88
CA GLY A 550 5.90 5.05 3.72
C GLY A 550 6.76 4.22 4.68
N ARG A 551 6.17 3.23 5.36
CA ARG A 551 6.90 2.38 6.32
C ARG A 551 7.95 1.52 5.62
N LYS A 552 7.62 0.98 4.44
CA LYS A 552 8.54 0.17 3.62
C LYS A 552 9.70 1.01 3.09
N LEU A 553 9.45 2.25 2.69
CA LEU A 553 10.49 3.18 2.29
C LEU A 553 11.43 3.51 3.45
N CYS A 554 10.89 3.77 4.65
CA CYS A 554 11.74 4.05 5.82
C CYS A 554 12.58 2.84 6.22
N LEU A 555 12.03 1.62 6.16
CA LEU A 555 12.78 0.38 6.37
C LEU A 555 13.92 0.22 5.35
N TYR A 556 13.64 0.48 4.07
CA TYR A 556 14.66 0.47 3.02
C TYR A 556 15.80 1.45 3.29
N LEU A 557 15.45 2.71 3.54
CA LEU A 557 16.44 3.77 3.74
C LEU A 557 17.25 3.54 5.01
N ALA A 558 16.63 3.05 6.09
CA ALA A 558 17.33 2.66 7.32
C ALA A 558 18.33 1.52 7.07
N ALA A 559 17.90 0.45 6.38
CA ALA A 559 18.76 -0.68 6.06
C ALA A 559 19.98 -0.29 5.22
N ARG A 560 19.80 0.69 4.32
CA ARG A 560 20.81 1.08 3.34
C ARG A 560 21.80 2.12 3.86
N HIS A 561 21.31 3.16 4.53
CA HIS A 561 22.16 4.29 4.93
C HIS A 561 22.56 4.23 6.40
N GLY A 562 21.73 3.63 7.26
CA GLY A 562 21.87 3.73 8.72
C GLY A 562 21.78 5.18 9.22
N ASN A 563 21.58 5.38 10.53
CA ASN A 563 21.66 6.70 11.18
C ASN A 563 20.77 7.81 10.57
N LEU A 564 19.66 7.45 9.91
CA LEU A 564 18.66 8.40 9.43
C LEU A 564 17.55 8.57 10.47
N HIS A 565 17.06 9.78 10.64
CA HIS A 565 15.94 10.07 11.53
C HIS A 565 14.68 10.36 10.72
N PHE A 566 13.66 9.52 10.83
CA PHE A 566 12.38 9.70 10.14
C PHE A 566 11.35 10.35 11.05
N ALA A 567 10.81 11.47 10.62
CA ALA A 567 9.64 12.11 11.23
C ALA A 567 8.38 11.67 10.47
N TRP A 568 7.65 10.71 11.02
CA TRP A 568 6.41 10.21 10.42
C TRP A 568 5.24 11.14 10.74
N LEU A 569 4.57 11.65 9.71
CA LEU A 569 3.35 12.45 9.85
C LEU A 569 2.12 11.66 9.41
N GLY A 570 1.04 11.71 10.18
CA GLY A 570 -0.26 11.16 9.78
C GLY A 570 -1.39 11.52 10.74
N ARG A 571 -2.64 11.24 10.34
CA ARG A 571 -3.85 11.66 11.08
C ARG A 571 -4.22 10.76 12.28
N GLY A 572 -3.94 9.47 12.17
CA GLY A 572 -4.36 8.49 13.17
C GLY A 572 -3.56 8.57 14.47
N PRO A 573 -4.08 8.04 15.59
CA PRO A 573 -3.30 7.95 16.82
C PRO A 573 -2.09 7.04 16.65
N TYR A 574 -1.05 7.23 17.46
CA TYR A 574 0.04 6.26 17.57
C TYR A 574 -0.47 5.01 18.26
N ASP A 575 -0.52 3.89 17.53
CA ASP A 575 -1.01 2.61 18.00
C ASP A 575 0.08 1.54 17.92
N ARG A 576 -0.25 0.35 18.42
CA ARG A 576 0.68 -0.78 18.48
C ARG A 576 1.24 -1.17 17.10
N ASP A 577 0.45 -1.11 16.04
CA ASP A 577 0.91 -1.42 14.68
C ASP A 577 1.98 -0.42 14.20
N LYS A 578 1.77 0.87 14.47
CA LYS A 578 2.78 1.92 14.18
C LYS A 578 4.02 1.79 15.06
N GLU A 579 3.86 1.36 16.30
CA GLU A 579 4.98 1.10 17.20
C GLU A 579 5.83 -0.08 16.75
N GLU A 580 5.21 -1.19 16.36
CA GLU A 580 5.88 -2.36 15.79
C GLU A 580 6.62 -1.99 14.49
N ALA A 581 6.00 -1.21 13.61
CA ALA A 581 6.66 -0.71 12.40
C ALA A 581 7.84 0.22 12.71
N ALA A 582 7.72 1.12 13.69
CA ALA A 582 8.79 2.00 14.11
C ALA A 582 9.95 1.22 14.74
N MET A 583 9.67 0.20 15.56
CA MET A 583 10.68 -0.70 16.12
C MET A 583 11.46 -1.44 15.03
N ALA A 584 10.79 -1.88 13.96
CA ALA A 584 11.45 -2.53 12.84
C ALA A 584 12.45 -1.59 12.13
N VAL A 585 12.11 -0.31 11.95
CA VAL A 585 13.05 0.70 11.41
C VAL A 585 14.21 0.96 12.37
N ARG A 586 13.93 1.04 13.68
CA ARG A 586 14.95 1.24 14.73
C ARG A 586 15.94 0.08 14.81
N ALA A 587 15.48 -1.16 14.62
CA ALA A 587 16.34 -2.35 14.58
C ALA A 587 17.38 -2.32 13.45
N LEU A 588 17.19 -1.47 12.44
CA LEU A 588 18.10 -1.29 11.31
C LEU A 588 19.03 -0.08 11.46
N GLY A 589 19.02 0.56 12.63
CA GLY A 589 19.83 1.74 12.91
C GLY A 589 19.17 3.06 12.47
N GLY A 590 17.90 3.05 12.07
CA GLY A 590 17.13 4.28 11.89
C GLY A 590 16.58 4.81 13.22
N GLN A 591 16.15 6.07 13.23
CA GLN A 591 15.34 6.65 14.31
C GLN A 591 13.98 7.01 13.75
N VAL A 592 12.92 6.89 14.57
CA VAL A 592 11.54 7.19 14.14
C VAL A 592 10.82 7.91 15.26
N ASP A 593 10.27 9.08 14.94
CA ASP A 593 9.30 9.79 15.77
C ASP A 593 7.99 9.96 14.99
N TYR A 594 6.87 9.75 15.68
CA TYR A 594 5.54 9.90 15.11
C TYR A 594 4.90 11.22 15.55
N PHE A 595 4.41 11.97 14.58
CA PHE A 595 3.72 13.23 14.77
C PHE A 595 2.31 13.10 14.21
N GLN A 596 1.32 13.10 15.11
CA GLN A 596 -0.07 13.10 14.71
C GLN A 596 -0.46 14.50 14.22
N ALA A 597 -0.86 14.62 12.95
CA ALA A 597 -1.34 15.85 12.34
C ALA A 597 -2.15 15.56 11.07
N ASP A 598 -3.25 16.30 10.87
CA ASP A 598 -3.90 16.43 9.58
C ASP A 598 -3.15 17.48 8.73
N LEU A 599 -2.57 17.02 7.61
CA LEU A 599 -1.85 17.86 6.66
C LEU A 599 -2.76 18.82 5.88
N THR A 600 -4.07 18.79 6.11
CA THR A 600 -5.02 19.79 5.61
C THR A 600 -5.28 20.91 6.63
N ASP A 601 -4.94 20.70 7.91
CA ASP A 601 -5.05 21.70 8.98
C ASP A 601 -3.74 22.49 9.13
N PRO A 602 -3.76 23.83 8.89
CA PRO A 602 -2.57 24.65 9.00
C PRO A 602 -1.96 24.71 10.41
N LYS A 603 -2.78 24.65 11.46
CA LYS A 603 -2.34 24.75 12.86
C LYS A 603 -1.69 23.45 13.31
N GLU A 604 -2.32 22.31 13.02
CA GLU A 604 -1.74 21.00 13.35
C GLU A 604 -0.43 20.78 12.59
N THR A 605 -0.40 21.10 11.29
CA THR A 605 0.81 20.95 10.47
C THR A 605 1.94 21.85 10.97
N ALA A 606 1.65 23.11 11.32
CA ALA A 606 2.65 24.02 11.87
C ALA A 606 3.20 23.54 13.23
N ALA A 607 2.33 23.08 14.13
CA ALA A 607 2.75 22.55 15.42
C ALA A 607 3.65 21.31 15.27
N ALA A 608 3.27 20.38 14.38
CA ALA A 608 4.06 19.18 14.11
C ALA A 608 5.43 19.53 13.50
N LEU A 609 5.49 20.41 12.50
CA LEU A 609 6.77 20.83 11.89
C LEU A 609 7.67 21.60 12.88
N ALA A 610 7.09 22.42 13.76
CA ALA A 610 7.85 23.08 14.81
C ALA A 610 8.46 22.07 15.80
N ALA A 611 7.77 20.98 16.10
CA ALA A 611 8.30 19.89 16.92
C ALA A 611 9.39 19.09 16.18
N ILE A 612 9.19 18.79 14.90
CA ILE A 612 10.17 18.09 14.05
C ILE A 612 11.48 18.86 13.94
N ARG A 613 11.43 20.19 13.82
CA ARG A 613 12.63 21.05 13.77
C ARG A 613 13.53 20.89 15.01
N LYS A 614 12.99 20.47 16.15
CA LYS A 614 13.76 20.24 17.39
C LYS A 614 14.56 18.93 17.36
N LEU A 615 14.25 18.00 16.44
CA LEU A 615 14.96 16.74 16.28
C LEU A 615 16.33 16.93 15.62
N GLY A 616 16.49 17.98 14.81
CA GLY A 616 17.75 18.30 14.14
C GLY A 616 17.56 18.92 12.76
N ALA A 617 18.63 18.93 11.96
CA ALA A 617 18.61 19.47 10.60
C ALA A 617 17.73 18.62 9.69
N VAL A 618 16.63 19.19 9.20
CA VAL A 618 15.75 18.55 8.22
C VAL A 618 16.41 18.59 6.84
N ARG A 619 16.60 17.41 6.25
CA ARG A 619 17.30 17.20 4.97
C ARG A 619 16.38 16.84 3.82
N GLY A 620 15.18 16.33 4.09
CA GLY A 620 14.27 15.96 3.01
C GLY A 620 12.83 15.88 3.45
N VAL A 621 11.94 16.09 2.48
CA VAL A 621 10.49 15.91 2.62
C VAL A 621 10.05 14.86 1.61
N ILE A 622 9.24 13.90 2.05
CA ILE A 622 8.61 12.88 1.22
C ILE A 622 7.12 12.89 1.52
N HIS A 623 6.32 13.32 0.55
CA HIS A 623 4.86 13.28 0.63
C HIS A 623 4.33 12.00 -0.02
N SER A 624 4.15 10.97 0.81
CA SER A 624 3.54 9.69 0.43
C SER A 624 2.06 9.55 0.86
N GLY A 625 1.54 10.56 1.54
CA GLY A 625 0.17 10.60 2.04
C GLY A 625 -0.86 10.77 0.91
N GLY A 626 -1.98 10.05 1.03
CA GLY A 626 -3.10 10.15 0.11
C GLY A 626 -4.28 9.30 0.59
N SER A 627 -5.44 9.57 0.01
CA SER A 627 -6.64 8.74 0.15
C SER A 627 -7.28 8.58 -1.22
N ASN A 628 -8.07 7.51 -1.38
CA ASN A 628 -8.86 7.25 -2.58
C ASN A 628 -10.30 7.02 -2.14
N GLU A 629 -11.26 7.66 -2.81
CA GLU A 629 -12.69 7.42 -2.64
C GLU A 629 -13.31 7.30 -4.04
N GLU A 630 -13.48 6.08 -4.52
CA GLU A 630 -13.93 5.84 -5.89
C GLU A 630 -15.41 6.20 -6.06
N SER A 631 -15.72 7.01 -7.06
CA SER A 631 -17.07 7.29 -7.52
C SER A 631 -17.03 7.95 -8.89
N LEU A 632 -17.92 7.52 -9.79
CA LEU A 632 -18.09 8.15 -11.10
C LEU A 632 -18.49 9.62 -10.92
N ILE A 633 -18.07 10.49 -11.85
CA ILE A 633 -18.37 11.93 -11.85
C ILE A 633 -19.88 12.19 -11.71
N ARG A 634 -20.72 11.33 -12.31
CA ARG A 634 -22.18 11.39 -12.19
C ARG A 634 -22.66 11.39 -10.73
N GLY A 635 -22.03 10.59 -9.87
CA GLY A 635 -22.40 10.39 -8.47
C GLY A 635 -21.45 11.07 -7.48
N LYS A 636 -20.41 11.76 -7.96
CA LYS A 636 -19.41 12.40 -7.11
C LYS A 636 -19.97 13.70 -6.53
N ASP A 637 -19.87 13.86 -5.22
CA ASP A 637 -20.19 15.10 -4.53
C ASP A 637 -18.91 15.89 -4.17
N TRP A 638 -19.08 17.17 -3.91
CA TRP A 638 -17.96 18.04 -3.55
C TRP A 638 -17.28 17.63 -2.24
N PRO A 639 -17.99 17.29 -1.14
CA PRO A 639 -17.33 16.86 0.09
C PRO A 639 -16.40 15.65 -0.09
N SER A 640 -16.81 14.62 -0.85
CA SER A 640 -15.96 13.46 -1.18
C SER A 640 -14.79 13.86 -2.08
N PHE A 641 -15.06 14.61 -3.14
CA PHE A 641 -14.02 15.13 -4.03
C PHE A 641 -12.95 15.91 -3.25
N ALA A 642 -13.38 16.86 -2.42
CA ALA A 642 -12.52 17.75 -1.66
C ALA A 642 -11.68 17.00 -0.63
N ARG A 643 -12.19 15.94 0.01
CA ARG A 643 -11.39 15.12 0.95
C ARG A 643 -10.20 14.47 0.26
N VAL A 644 -10.42 13.85 -0.90
CA VAL A 644 -9.34 13.21 -1.68
C VAL A 644 -8.39 14.25 -2.26
N TYR A 645 -8.93 15.32 -2.85
CA TYR A 645 -8.14 16.37 -3.47
C TYR A 645 -7.26 17.12 -2.46
N ARG A 646 -7.83 17.58 -1.34
CA ARG A 646 -7.10 18.36 -0.31
C ARG A 646 -5.99 17.55 0.36
N ALA A 647 -6.15 16.23 0.51
CA ALA A 647 -5.13 15.38 1.11
C ALA A 647 -3.76 15.49 0.42
N LYS A 648 -3.75 15.77 -0.88
CA LYS A 648 -2.53 16.06 -1.67
C LYS A 648 -2.34 17.56 -1.91
N ALA A 649 -3.36 18.26 -2.40
CA ALA A 649 -3.24 19.65 -2.81
C ALA A 649 -2.95 20.61 -1.64
N ARG A 650 -3.67 20.46 -0.52
CA ARG A 650 -3.43 21.28 0.67
C ARG A 650 -2.21 20.81 1.45
N GLY A 651 -2.03 19.49 1.54
CA GLY A 651 -0.87 18.88 2.19
C GLY A 651 0.46 19.33 1.60
N ILE A 652 0.59 19.34 0.28
CA ILE A 652 1.83 19.74 -0.39
C ILE A 652 2.11 21.24 -0.21
N GLU A 653 1.08 22.09 -0.28
CA GLU A 653 1.22 23.55 -0.08
C GLU A 653 1.68 23.87 1.34
N LEU A 654 1.08 23.24 2.35
CA LEU A 654 1.45 23.47 3.74
C LEU A 654 2.87 22.96 4.04
N LEU A 655 3.23 21.79 3.52
CA LEU A 655 4.59 21.26 3.65
C LEU A 655 5.60 22.19 2.98
N ASP A 656 5.36 22.65 1.75
CA ASP A 656 6.25 23.58 1.05
C ASP A 656 6.46 24.88 1.83
N ARG A 657 5.36 25.56 2.15
CA ARG A 657 5.38 26.86 2.81
C ARG A 657 6.07 26.80 4.17
N LEU A 658 5.80 25.76 4.96
CA LEU A 658 6.34 25.61 6.32
C LEU A 658 7.73 24.93 6.34
N THR A 659 8.28 24.55 5.19
CA THR A 659 9.65 24.05 5.06
C THR A 659 10.52 24.90 4.13
N ALA A 660 10.01 26.04 3.67
CA ALA A 660 10.68 26.93 2.70
C ALA A 660 12.11 27.33 3.13
N ASP A 661 12.28 27.65 4.41
CA ASP A 661 13.55 28.09 5.01
C ASP A 661 14.53 26.93 5.31
N LEU A 662 14.10 25.68 5.15
CA LEU A 662 14.90 24.53 5.54
C LEU A 662 15.93 24.15 4.47
N PRO A 663 17.14 23.70 4.86
CA PRO A 663 18.20 23.32 3.93
C PRO A 663 17.98 21.91 3.36
N LEU A 664 16.84 21.71 2.68
CA LEU A 664 16.48 20.43 2.08
C LEU A 664 17.47 20.07 0.95
N ASP A 665 17.85 18.79 0.89
CA ASP A 665 18.53 18.18 -0.24
C ASP A 665 17.49 17.88 -1.36
N PHE A 666 16.27 17.46 -0.99
CA PHE A 666 15.16 17.21 -1.92
C PHE A 666 13.77 17.39 -1.28
N PHE A 667 12.77 17.50 -2.14
CA PHE A 667 11.35 17.52 -1.80
C PHE A 667 10.58 16.58 -2.75
N VAL A 668 10.13 15.42 -2.28
CA VAL A 668 9.49 14.41 -3.12
C VAL A 668 7.98 14.38 -2.92
N ALA A 669 7.24 14.41 -4.01
CA ALA A 669 5.82 14.11 -4.07
C ALA A 669 5.60 12.72 -4.69
N PHE A 670 4.98 11.79 -3.97
CA PHE A 670 4.50 10.56 -4.58
C PHE A 670 3.16 10.86 -5.28
N ALA A 671 3.27 11.05 -6.59
CA ALA A 671 2.16 11.23 -7.51
C ALA A 671 1.73 9.87 -8.06
N SER A 672 0.97 9.86 -9.17
CA SER A 672 0.47 8.63 -9.77
C SER A 672 0.19 8.84 -11.24
N THR A 673 0.49 7.82 -12.05
CA THR A 673 0.22 7.87 -13.50
C THR A 673 -1.25 8.10 -13.86
N ILE A 674 -2.16 7.92 -12.91
CA ILE A 674 -3.58 8.27 -13.06
C ILE A 674 -3.76 9.79 -13.27
N GLY A 675 -2.88 10.64 -12.73
CA GLY A 675 -2.84 12.06 -13.08
C GLY A 675 -2.57 12.28 -14.57
N LEU A 676 -1.70 11.44 -15.16
CA LEU A 676 -1.23 11.50 -16.54
C LEU A 676 -2.18 10.86 -17.56
N THR A 677 -2.94 9.83 -17.18
CA THR A 677 -3.80 9.08 -18.10
C THR A 677 -5.29 9.11 -17.76
N GLY A 678 -5.66 9.55 -16.56
CA GLY A 678 -7.01 9.38 -16.01
C GLY A 678 -7.31 7.93 -15.61
N SER A 679 -8.39 7.75 -14.85
CA SER A 679 -8.94 6.43 -14.48
C SER A 679 -10.41 6.56 -14.08
N VAL A 680 -11.23 5.61 -14.53
CA VAL A 680 -12.67 5.58 -14.24
C VAL A 680 -12.90 5.52 -12.72
N GLY A 681 -13.77 6.39 -12.22
CA GLY A 681 -14.13 6.53 -10.82
C GLY A 681 -13.16 7.39 -9.99
N GLN A 682 -12.13 7.98 -10.60
CA GLN A 682 -11.00 8.60 -9.89
C GLN A 682 -10.74 10.04 -10.33
N CYS A 683 -11.79 10.82 -10.62
CA CYS A 683 -11.65 12.19 -11.14
C CYS A 683 -10.93 13.14 -10.17
N ASP A 684 -11.22 13.03 -8.87
CA ASP A 684 -10.58 13.77 -7.78
C ASP A 684 -9.12 13.34 -7.55
N TYR A 685 -8.87 12.04 -7.52
CA TYR A 685 -7.52 11.49 -7.38
C TYR A 685 -6.64 11.85 -8.58
N SER A 686 -7.17 11.77 -9.80
CA SER A 686 -6.48 12.20 -11.02
C SER A 686 -6.12 13.68 -10.96
N ALA A 687 -7.08 14.53 -10.57
CA ALA A 687 -6.85 15.96 -10.42
C ALA A 687 -5.80 16.28 -9.35
N ALA A 688 -5.85 15.57 -8.22
CA ALA A 688 -4.92 15.76 -7.12
C ALA A 688 -3.47 15.42 -7.50
N ASN A 689 -3.25 14.34 -8.27
CA ASN A 689 -1.91 13.96 -8.70
C ASN A 689 -1.39 14.86 -9.83
N ALA A 690 -2.22 15.22 -10.82
CA ALA A 690 -1.81 16.15 -11.88
C ALA A 690 -1.42 17.54 -11.34
N LEU A 691 -2.00 17.97 -10.22
CA LEU A 691 -1.57 19.16 -9.49
C LEU A 691 -0.18 19.01 -8.89
N LEU A 692 0.18 17.84 -8.35
CA LEU A 692 1.52 17.58 -7.79
C LEU A 692 2.59 17.70 -8.88
N ASP A 693 2.29 17.22 -10.08
CA ASP A 693 3.19 17.27 -11.25
C ASP A 693 3.49 18.73 -11.61
N SER A 694 2.46 19.59 -11.65
CA SER A 694 2.65 21.02 -11.90
C SER A 694 3.34 21.74 -10.73
N PHE A 695 3.07 21.32 -9.49
CA PHE A 695 3.64 21.92 -8.29
C PHE A 695 5.16 21.78 -8.24
N VAL A 696 5.72 20.63 -8.60
CA VAL A 696 7.16 20.40 -8.50
C VAL A 696 7.95 21.22 -9.52
N HIS A 697 7.40 21.43 -10.72
CA HIS A 697 7.97 22.37 -11.71
C HIS A 697 7.93 23.80 -11.18
N TRP A 698 6.77 24.25 -10.68
CA TRP A 698 6.62 25.58 -10.10
C TRP A 698 7.57 25.81 -8.91
N ARG A 699 7.68 24.84 -7.99
CA ARG A 699 8.52 24.94 -6.79
C ARG A 699 9.99 25.07 -7.16
N ASN A 700 10.45 24.35 -8.17
CA ASN A 700 11.85 24.41 -8.62
C ASN A 700 12.24 25.76 -9.23
N GLN A 701 11.26 26.61 -9.59
CA GLN A 701 11.50 27.98 -10.06
C GLN A 701 11.58 29.01 -8.93
N GLN A 702 11.21 28.62 -7.69
CA GLN A 702 11.20 29.52 -6.55
C GLN A 702 12.59 29.66 -5.94
N LYS A 703 13.14 30.88 -5.98
CA LYS A 703 14.52 31.17 -5.51
C LYS A 703 14.70 31.02 -4.00
N ASP A 704 13.63 31.12 -3.24
CA ASP A 704 13.62 31.01 -1.78
C ASP A 704 13.40 29.56 -1.30
N ARG A 705 13.26 28.59 -2.22
CA ARG A 705 13.15 27.18 -1.90
C ARG A 705 14.49 26.48 -2.07
N ARG A 706 14.84 25.63 -1.10
CA ARG A 706 16.00 24.74 -1.18
C ARG A 706 15.57 23.30 -1.45
N GLY A 707 16.49 22.55 -2.03
CA GLY A 707 16.28 21.16 -2.42
C GLY A 707 15.43 21.03 -3.66
N ARG A 708 15.80 20.10 -4.54
CA ARG A 708 15.07 19.86 -5.78
C ARG A 708 13.73 19.18 -5.48
N ALA A 709 12.66 19.75 -6.00
CA ALA A 709 11.33 19.16 -5.97
C ALA A 709 11.19 18.11 -7.08
N ILE A 710 10.58 16.97 -6.77
CA ILE A 710 10.30 15.94 -7.75
C ILE A 710 8.98 15.22 -7.51
N ALA A 711 8.16 15.09 -8.56
CA ALA A 711 6.99 14.23 -8.59
C ALA A 711 7.38 12.89 -9.21
N VAL A 712 6.96 11.81 -8.56
CA VAL A 712 7.12 10.45 -9.11
C VAL A 712 5.76 9.83 -9.31
N ASP A 713 5.37 9.66 -10.57
CA ASP A 713 4.08 9.11 -10.97
C ASP A 713 4.11 7.60 -10.99
N TRP A 714 3.76 6.99 -9.86
CA TRP A 714 3.75 5.55 -9.72
C TRP A 714 2.50 4.93 -10.36
N THR A 715 2.69 3.85 -11.13
CA THR A 715 1.61 2.89 -11.39
C THR A 715 1.29 2.10 -10.11
N LEU A 716 0.31 1.19 -10.18
CA LEU A 716 -0.21 0.48 -9.01
C LEU A 716 0.90 -0.26 -8.23
N TRP A 717 0.97 -0.03 -6.93
CA TRP A 717 1.85 -0.76 -6.04
C TRP A 717 1.32 -2.18 -5.78
N HIS A 718 2.17 -3.18 -5.95
CA HIS A 718 1.93 -4.54 -5.48
C HIS A 718 1.92 -4.59 -3.94
N ASP A 719 2.86 -3.87 -3.35
CA ASP A 719 3.24 -3.93 -1.94
C ASP A 719 2.77 -2.69 -1.18
N GLY A 720 1.77 -2.81 -0.31
CA GLY A 720 1.39 -1.73 0.61
C GLY A 720 0.69 -0.52 -0.03
N GLY A 721 0.17 -0.67 -1.26
CA GLY A 721 -0.65 0.34 -1.95
C GLY A 721 -2.08 0.44 -1.42
N MET A 722 -2.80 1.49 -1.85
CA MET A 722 -4.24 1.66 -1.60
C MET A 722 -5.00 0.58 -2.39
N GLY A 723 -5.78 -0.25 -1.69
CA GLY A 723 -6.53 -1.36 -2.30
C GLY A 723 -7.50 -0.87 -3.38
N LEU A 724 -7.53 -1.58 -4.51
CA LEU A 724 -8.52 -1.43 -5.58
C LEU A 724 -9.50 -2.61 -5.53
N ASP A 725 -10.73 -2.41 -6.02
CA ASP A 725 -11.69 -3.49 -6.29
C ASP A 725 -11.11 -4.52 -7.29
N ASP A 726 -11.35 -5.81 -7.04
CA ASP A 726 -10.63 -6.95 -7.66
C ASP A 726 -10.84 -7.05 -9.18
N GLY A 727 -12.01 -6.63 -9.67
CA GLY A 727 -12.35 -6.68 -11.10
C GLY A 727 -11.68 -5.60 -11.95
N VAL A 728 -11.60 -4.37 -11.43
CA VAL A 728 -10.90 -3.23 -12.06
C VAL A 728 -9.39 -3.42 -11.96
N ARG A 729 -8.94 -3.92 -10.81
CA ARG A 729 -7.54 -4.27 -10.54
C ARG A 729 -6.96 -5.18 -11.62
N GLN A 730 -7.61 -6.30 -11.97
CA GLN A 730 -7.05 -7.23 -12.97
C GLN A 730 -6.87 -6.63 -14.37
N LYS A 731 -7.79 -5.77 -14.84
CA LYS A 731 -7.65 -5.10 -16.15
C LYS A 731 -6.59 -4.02 -16.12
N PHE A 732 -6.51 -3.24 -15.04
CA PHE A 732 -5.50 -2.21 -14.86
C PHE A 732 -4.09 -2.83 -14.76
N LEU A 733 -3.94 -3.89 -13.96
CA LEU A 733 -2.70 -4.66 -13.79
C LEU A 733 -2.11 -5.15 -15.12
N LYS A 734 -2.96 -5.67 -16.02
CA LYS A 734 -2.52 -6.15 -17.34
C LYS A 734 -1.97 -5.01 -18.22
N LYS A 735 -2.51 -3.80 -18.09
CA LYS A 735 -2.12 -2.64 -18.90
C LYS A 735 -0.90 -1.91 -18.34
N THR A 736 -0.88 -1.65 -17.04
CA THR A 736 0.11 -0.75 -16.40
C THR A 736 1.26 -1.50 -15.72
N GLY A 737 1.07 -2.79 -15.43
CA GLY A 737 1.96 -3.57 -14.59
C GLY A 737 1.88 -3.16 -13.12
N VAL A 738 2.74 -3.76 -12.28
CA VAL A 738 2.82 -3.43 -10.85
C VAL A 738 4.18 -2.92 -10.46
N ILE A 739 4.19 -2.06 -9.45
CA ILE A 739 5.39 -1.56 -8.80
C ILE A 739 5.63 -2.34 -7.51
N ARG A 740 6.81 -2.95 -7.40
CA ARG A 740 7.28 -3.61 -6.17
C ARG A 740 8.20 -2.69 -5.41
N ALA A 741 8.07 -2.68 -4.08
CA ALA A 741 8.93 -1.89 -3.20
C ALA A 741 10.42 -2.18 -3.41
N ALA A 742 10.75 -3.46 -3.62
CA ALA A 742 12.12 -3.93 -3.83
C ALA A 742 12.82 -3.29 -5.05
N LEU A 743 12.06 -2.99 -6.12
CA LEU A 743 12.58 -2.37 -7.35
C LEU A 743 12.41 -0.85 -7.35
N ALA A 744 11.33 -0.36 -6.74
CA ALA A 744 10.96 1.04 -6.76
C ALA A 744 11.89 1.93 -5.94
N PHE A 745 12.33 1.49 -4.76
CA PHE A 745 13.13 2.36 -3.89
C PHE A 745 14.59 2.53 -4.35
N PRO A 746 15.29 1.50 -4.86
CA PRO A 746 16.56 1.71 -5.53
C PRO A 746 16.43 2.62 -6.75
N LEU A 747 15.33 2.49 -7.51
CA LEU A 747 15.05 3.40 -8.62
C LEU A 747 14.82 4.83 -8.13
N LEU A 748 14.10 5.03 -7.02
CA LEU A 748 13.86 6.35 -6.43
C LEU A 748 15.17 7.07 -6.10
N GLU A 749 16.18 6.41 -5.53
CA GLU A 749 17.48 7.04 -5.26
C GLU A 749 18.19 7.53 -6.54
N ARG A 750 18.07 6.78 -7.63
CA ARG A 750 18.63 7.16 -8.94
C ARG A 750 17.85 8.30 -9.58
N ILE A 751 16.53 8.30 -9.40
CA ILE A 751 15.63 9.37 -9.79
C ILE A 751 15.98 10.67 -9.04
N LEU A 752 16.30 10.58 -7.75
CA LEU A 752 16.69 11.72 -6.91
C LEU A 752 18.00 12.37 -7.37
N ALA A 753 18.92 11.62 -7.96
CA ALA A 753 20.17 12.16 -8.50
C ALA A 753 20.02 12.83 -9.87
N GLY A 754 18.98 12.50 -10.64
CA GLY A 754 18.71 13.09 -11.95
C GLY A 754 18.25 14.56 -11.87
N PRO A 755 18.27 15.32 -12.98
CA PRO A 755 17.85 16.73 -12.98
C PRO A 755 16.33 16.92 -13.13
N HIS A 756 15.57 15.86 -13.40
CA HIS A 756 14.18 15.96 -13.86
C HIS A 756 13.18 16.12 -12.72
N ALA A 757 12.34 17.16 -12.78
CA ALA A 757 11.33 17.46 -11.76
C ALA A 757 10.14 16.50 -11.77
N GLU A 758 9.94 15.71 -12.83
CA GLU A 758 8.80 14.79 -12.96
C GLU A 758 9.28 13.51 -13.65
N ILE A 759 8.93 12.35 -13.09
CA ILE A 759 9.23 11.05 -13.66
C ILE A 759 8.04 10.11 -13.49
N ALA A 760 7.56 9.55 -14.59
CA ALA A 760 6.57 8.51 -14.58
C ALA A 760 7.20 7.13 -14.47
N VAL A 761 6.68 6.30 -13.58
CA VAL A 761 7.21 4.96 -13.30
C VAL A 761 6.14 3.91 -13.50
N ALA A 762 6.37 3.02 -14.46
CA ALA A 762 5.44 1.98 -14.86
C ALA A 762 6.02 0.58 -14.68
N GLY A 763 5.16 -0.37 -14.28
CA GLY A 763 5.51 -1.80 -14.21
C GLY A 763 5.38 -2.54 -15.54
N ASN A 764 5.08 -1.82 -16.63
CA ASN A 764 4.94 -2.35 -17.98
C ASN A 764 5.50 -1.33 -18.99
N ASP A 765 6.47 -1.75 -19.82
CA ASP A 765 7.11 -0.88 -20.80
C ASP A 765 6.15 -0.39 -21.89
N ARG A 766 5.08 -1.12 -22.18
CA ARG A 766 4.11 -0.74 -23.22
C ARG A 766 3.20 0.40 -22.81
N TYR A 767 3.10 0.70 -21.53
CA TYR A 767 2.10 1.63 -21.01
C TYR A 767 2.27 3.05 -21.57
N PHE A 768 3.52 3.51 -21.73
CA PHE A 768 3.86 4.82 -22.31
C PHE A 768 4.51 4.72 -23.70
N ARG A 769 4.83 3.51 -24.19
CA ARG A 769 5.48 3.34 -25.51
C ARG A 769 4.55 3.48 -26.71
N ALA A 770 3.24 3.29 -26.54
CA ALA A 770 2.29 3.44 -27.65
C ALA A 770 2.28 4.87 -28.22
N ASP A 771 2.68 5.86 -27.43
CA ASP A 771 2.78 7.27 -27.82
C ASP A 771 4.23 7.70 -28.17
N SER A 772 5.19 6.78 -28.11
CA SER A 772 6.61 7.03 -28.38
C SER A 772 7.02 6.54 -29.76
N GLU A 773 6.66 7.26 -30.82
CA GLU A 773 7.47 7.15 -32.04
C GLU A 773 8.88 7.72 -31.79
N PRO A 774 9.93 7.19 -32.45
CA PRO A 774 11.28 7.66 -32.24
C PRO A 774 11.42 9.12 -32.70
N LEU A 775 11.43 10.04 -31.74
CA LEU A 775 11.88 11.42 -31.92
C LEU A 775 13.37 11.37 -32.27
N SER A 776 13.69 11.30 -33.55
CA SER A 776 15.03 11.57 -34.03
C SER A 776 15.33 13.06 -33.80
N ASP A 777 16.43 13.30 -33.08
CA ASP A 777 17.17 14.56 -32.99
C ASP A 777 16.36 15.82 -32.63
N ILE A 778 15.81 15.88 -31.41
CA ILE A 778 15.68 17.17 -30.72
C ILE A 778 17.06 17.48 -30.13
N ALA A 779 17.74 18.44 -30.76
CA ALA A 779 19.03 18.95 -30.33
C ALA A 779 19.00 19.25 -28.82
N ILE A 780 19.83 18.54 -28.07
CA ILE A 780 20.24 18.98 -26.74
C ILE A 780 21.13 20.20 -27.01
N GLU A 781 20.60 21.41 -26.83
CA GLU A 781 21.43 22.61 -26.72
C GLU A 781 22.25 22.53 -25.43
N GLN A 782 23.33 21.75 -25.46
CA GLN A 782 24.48 22.00 -24.59
C GLN A 782 25.40 22.96 -25.34
N GLY A 783 25.60 24.14 -24.78
CA GLY A 783 26.70 25.02 -25.15
C GLY A 783 28.03 24.32 -24.85
N VAL A 784 28.54 23.55 -25.81
CA VAL A 784 29.93 23.12 -25.87
C VAL A 784 30.38 23.28 -27.33
N THR A 785 31.40 24.11 -27.50
CA THR A 785 32.02 24.46 -28.79
C THR A 785 32.48 23.23 -29.58
N LYS A 786 32.13 23.22 -30.87
CA LYS A 786 32.47 22.22 -31.90
C LYS A 786 33.96 21.88 -31.94
N GLY A 787 34.28 20.58 -31.91
CA GLY A 787 35.53 20.00 -32.41
C GLY A 787 35.23 18.76 -33.26
N ASN A 788 35.69 18.78 -34.51
CA ASN A 788 35.39 17.82 -35.58
C ASN A 788 35.57 16.34 -35.20
N ALA A 789 34.58 15.51 -35.57
CA ALA A 789 34.71 14.06 -35.69
C ALA A 789 34.79 13.66 -37.18
N SER A 790 35.60 12.64 -37.47
CA SER A 790 35.60 11.84 -38.71
C SER A 790 35.59 10.34 -38.34
N PRO A 791 35.15 9.43 -39.23
CA PRO A 791 34.18 8.39 -38.88
C PRO A 791 34.77 7.00 -38.54
N ARG A 792 33.89 6.18 -37.94
CA ARG A 792 34.02 4.76 -37.50
C ARG A 792 34.71 3.81 -38.49
N PRO A 793 35.20 2.65 -37.99
CA PRO A 793 34.49 1.37 -38.25
C PRO A 793 34.44 0.45 -36.99
N ALA A 794 33.30 -0.19 -36.69
CA ALA A 794 32.86 -1.56 -37.06
C ALA A 794 33.13 -2.62 -35.96
N CYS A 795 32.12 -3.47 -35.76
CA CYS A 795 31.98 -4.47 -34.70
C CYS A 795 33.10 -5.53 -34.62
N LEU A 796 33.30 -6.09 -33.42
CA LEU A 796 33.41 -7.53 -33.11
C LEU A 796 33.59 -7.74 -31.58
N GLU A 797 32.80 -8.64 -30.99
CA GLU A 797 33.00 -9.20 -29.63
C GLU A 797 34.10 -10.32 -29.64
N PRO A 798 34.30 -11.13 -28.58
CA PRO A 798 35.08 -10.85 -27.37
C PRO A 798 36.17 -11.92 -27.14
N ILE A 799 37.37 -11.57 -26.61
CA ILE A 799 38.34 -12.59 -26.16
C ILE A 799 39.03 -12.16 -24.85
N ILE A 800 38.97 -13.06 -23.87
CA ILE A 800 39.66 -13.12 -22.59
C ILE A 800 41.18 -13.29 -22.83
N GLU A 801 42.07 -12.59 -22.10
CA GLU A 801 43.01 -13.16 -21.12
C GLU A 801 44.10 -12.18 -20.64
N LEU A 802 44.63 -12.52 -19.45
CA LEU A 802 45.54 -11.86 -18.52
C LEU A 802 46.91 -11.39 -19.05
N GLN A 803 47.45 -10.34 -18.40
CA GLN A 803 48.85 -10.11 -17.91
C GLN A 803 49.03 -8.58 -17.71
N GLY A 804 49.57 -7.98 -16.64
CA GLY A 804 50.47 -8.41 -15.58
C GLY A 804 51.77 -7.57 -15.63
N SER A 805 52.06 -6.80 -14.56
CA SER A 805 53.38 -6.19 -14.19
C SER A 805 53.75 -4.83 -14.83
N ALA A 806 53.72 -3.71 -14.07
CA ALA A 806 54.84 -3.06 -13.31
C ALA A 806 55.65 -2.05 -14.18
N ALA A 807 56.22 -0.92 -13.75
CA ALA A 807 56.52 -0.30 -12.45
C ALA A 807 56.81 1.22 -12.65
N LEU A 808 56.68 2.01 -11.56
CA LEU A 808 57.59 3.06 -11.02
C LEU A 808 58.47 3.87 -12.01
N THR A 809 58.61 5.21 -11.99
CA THR A 809 59.21 6.11 -10.96
C THR A 809 59.28 7.58 -11.53
N PRO A 810 59.84 8.65 -10.88
CA PRO A 810 59.13 9.92 -10.61
C PRO A 810 59.85 11.20 -11.13
N PRO A 811 59.91 12.40 -10.44
CA PRO A 811 59.63 13.71 -11.06
C PRO A 811 60.87 14.66 -11.16
N PRO A 812 60.68 15.93 -11.57
CA PRO A 812 61.43 17.05 -10.96
C PRO A 812 60.50 18.25 -10.61
N THR A 813 60.52 18.83 -9.39
CA THR A 813 61.35 19.98 -8.88
C THR A 813 61.23 21.26 -9.72
N GLN A 814 61.09 22.51 -9.23
CA GLN A 814 61.14 23.16 -7.91
C GLN A 814 60.58 24.62 -8.06
N GLU A 815 60.13 25.18 -6.95
CA GLU A 815 59.76 26.56 -6.53
C GLU A 815 60.64 27.77 -6.98
N PRO A 816 60.48 29.04 -6.48
CA PRO A 816 59.31 29.84 -5.98
C PRO A 816 59.31 31.31 -6.50
N GLY A 817 58.31 32.13 -6.14
CA GLY A 817 58.41 33.59 -6.26
C GLY A 817 57.16 34.38 -5.83
N ALA A 818 57.36 35.38 -4.97
CA ALA A 818 56.35 36.08 -4.17
C ALA A 818 55.86 37.44 -4.75
N SER A 819 54.92 38.03 -4.01
CA SER A 819 54.58 39.47 -3.86
C SER A 819 53.47 40.13 -4.74
N GLN A 820 52.49 40.68 -4.00
CA GLN A 820 51.43 41.69 -4.26
C GLN A 820 51.92 43.03 -4.89
N PRO A 821 51.12 44.14 -4.95
CA PRO A 821 49.68 44.42 -5.25
C PRO A 821 49.50 45.61 -6.24
N LEU A 822 48.25 46.00 -6.59
CA LEU A 822 47.67 47.37 -6.54
C LEU A 822 46.58 47.69 -7.60
N LEU A 823 45.65 48.53 -7.14
CA LEU A 823 44.50 49.17 -7.77
C LEU A 823 44.86 50.14 -8.93
N PRO A 824 43.83 50.70 -9.60
CA PRO A 824 43.83 52.14 -9.91
C PRO A 824 42.61 52.91 -9.36
N GLN A 825 42.89 54.15 -8.92
CA GLN A 825 41.98 55.31 -8.68
C GLN A 825 41.58 55.94 -10.05
N GLY A 826 40.62 56.84 -10.25
CA GLY A 826 39.75 57.69 -9.40
C GLY A 826 38.94 58.66 -10.29
N GLU A 827 38.33 59.69 -9.67
CA GLU A 827 37.52 60.85 -10.17
C GLU A 827 36.05 60.79 -9.68
N GLY A 828 35.42 61.78 -9.06
CA GLY A 828 35.73 63.16 -8.62
C GLY A 828 34.56 63.67 -7.74
N TRP A 829 34.79 64.68 -6.91
CA TRP A 829 33.83 65.26 -5.95
C TRP A 829 33.23 66.58 -6.47
N ASP A 830 31.94 66.82 -6.14
CA ASP A 830 31.27 68.11 -5.79
C ASP A 830 29.74 67.89 -5.86
N GLU A 831 28.83 68.53 -5.14
CA GLU A 831 28.75 69.27 -3.87
C GLU A 831 27.23 69.38 -3.60
N GLY A 832 26.74 69.25 -2.36
CA GLY A 832 25.35 69.64 -2.06
C GLY A 832 24.68 69.00 -0.83
N SER A 833 24.59 69.79 0.26
CA SER A 833 23.56 69.73 1.33
C SER A 833 23.89 68.98 2.64
N LYS A 834 24.81 69.54 3.43
CA LYS A 834 24.61 70.15 4.78
C LYS A 834 23.59 69.56 5.82
N TRP A 835 24.16 69.09 6.95
CA TRP A 835 23.71 69.00 8.40
C TRP A 835 22.78 67.83 8.88
N PRO A 836 22.76 67.46 10.20
CA PRO A 836 23.81 66.89 11.06
C PRO A 836 23.33 65.70 11.96
N ARG A 837 24.26 65.03 12.68
CA ARG A 837 23.97 64.15 13.86
C ARG A 837 23.70 65.01 15.14
N PRO A 838 23.54 64.53 16.40
CA PRO A 838 23.05 63.25 17.04
C PRO A 838 22.08 63.50 18.27
N PHE A 839 21.79 62.44 19.07
CA PHE A 839 21.50 62.40 20.54
C PHE A 839 20.07 62.32 21.16
N LEU A 840 20.01 61.52 22.25
CA LEU A 840 19.17 61.55 23.49
C LEU A 840 17.94 60.63 23.68
N SER A 841 17.90 59.97 24.84
CA SER A 841 16.74 59.42 25.58
C SER A 841 16.38 60.37 26.76
N PRO A 842 15.39 60.11 27.65
CA PRO A 842 13.98 59.62 27.60
C PRO A 842 13.00 60.75 28.14
N PRO A 843 11.71 60.61 28.61
CA PRO A 843 11.18 59.77 29.73
C PRO A 843 9.67 59.32 29.68
N HIS A 844 9.18 58.68 30.77
CA HIS A 844 7.81 58.17 31.09
C HIS A 844 6.70 59.25 31.30
N PRO A 845 5.39 58.87 31.39
CA PRO A 845 4.69 58.68 32.69
C PRO A 845 3.59 57.58 32.77
N ASN A 846 3.16 57.24 34.00
CA ASN A 846 2.00 56.41 34.45
C ASN A 846 0.95 57.36 35.13
N PRO A 847 -0.36 57.04 35.45
CA PRO A 847 -0.79 55.96 36.38
C PRO A 847 -2.24 55.33 36.26
N LEU A 848 -2.40 54.04 36.67
CA LEU A 848 -3.41 53.31 37.55
C LEU A 848 -4.96 53.58 37.56
N PRO A 849 -5.86 52.78 38.25
CA PRO A 849 -5.74 51.48 38.99
C PRO A 849 -6.88 50.39 38.85
N GLY A 850 -6.66 49.19 39.43
CA GLY A 850 -7.64 48.33 40.15
C GLY A 850 -7.96 46.94 39.52
N GLY A 851 -7.87 45.78 40.20
CA GLY A 851 -7.61 45.45 41.60
C GLY A 851 -7.39 43.93 41.87
N GLU A 852 -6.66 43.69 42.96
CA GLU A 852 -6.72 42.65 44.03
C GLU A 852 -6.85 41.12 43.80
N GLY A 853 -6.01 40.38 44.55
CA GLY A 853 -6.23 38.99 45.03
C GLY A 853 -5.03 38.03 44.83
N ALA A 854 -3.90 38.15 45.54
CA ALA A 854 -3.56 37.54 46.84
C ALA A 854 -2.91 36.12 46.82
N VAL A 855 -1.62 36.07 47.24
CA VAL A 855 -0.96 35.16 48.23
C VAL A 855 -0.99 33.62 47.95
N SER A 856 0.11 32.85 47.85
CA SER A 856 1.23 32.66 48.79
C SER A 856 2.38 31.79 48.22
N ASP A 857 3.56 32.02 48.80
CA ASP A 857 4.81 31.26 48.83
C ASP A 857 4.72 29.71 48.94
N ARG A 858 5.72 29.01 48.35
CA ARG A 858 6.82 28.37 49.11
C ARG A 858 7.90 27.76 48.23
N ARG A 859 9.15 28.10 48.56
CA ARG A 859 10.42 27.49 48.13
C ARG A 859 10.52 26.04 48.62
N PHE A 860 11.25 25.18 47.91
CA PHE A 860 12.27 24.31 48.52
C PHE A 860 13.32 23.89 47.49
N LEU A 861 14.58 23.99 47.94
CA LEU A 861 15.83 23.67 47.26
C LEU A 861 16.14 22.15 47.32
N GLY A 862 16.83 21.68 46.29
CA GLY A 862 18.00 20.80 46.44
C GLY A 862 17.79 19.31 46.17
N ARG A 863 18.47 18.79 45.14
CA ARG A 863 19.66 17.90 45.28
C ARG A 863 19.98 17.21 43.94
N GLU A 864 21.17 17.47 43.43
CA GLU A 864 21.93 16.48 42.64
C GLU A 864 22.33 15.30 43.54
N PRO A 865 22.62 14.12 42.95
CA PRO A 865 24.01 13.67 43.06
C PRO A 865 24.58 12.98 41.80
N GLU A 866 25.80 13.40 41.49
CA GLU A 866 27.03 12.61 41.31
C GLU A 866 27.05 11.30 40.51
N SER A 867 27.92 11.38 39.51
CA SER A 867 28.66 10.34 38.80
C SER A 867 29.24 9.23 39.68
N ASN A 868 29.15 7.99 39.19
CA ASN A 868 30.17 6.99 39.43
C ASN A 868 30.45 6.22 38.13
N GLY A 869 31.67 6.37 37.64
CA GLY A 869 32.24 5.57 36.57
C GLY A 869 32.72 4.22 37.09
N SER A 870 32.60 3.21 36.25
CA SER A 870 33.40 2.00 36.31
C SER A 870 33.69 1.53 34.88
N GLU A 871 34.91 1.81 34.44
CA GLU A 871 35.53 1.19 33.27
C GLU A 871 35.90 -0.27 33.60
N LEU A 872 35.59 -1.20 32.69
CA LEU A 872 36.27 -2.49 32.52
C LEU A 872 36.15 -2.92 31.03
N PRO A 873 37.07 -3.78 30.52
CA PRO A 873 37.76 -3.55 29.25
C PRO A 873 37.14 -4.25 28.02
N LEU A 874 37.47 -3.69 26.85
CA LEU A 874 37.18 -4.22 25.52
C LEU A 874 38.06 -5.44 25.20
N GLU A 875 37.47 -6.63 25.15
CA GLU A 875 38.04 -7.78 24.45
C GLU A 875 37.38 -7.96 23.08
N GLY A 876 38.23 -8.08 22.06
CA GLY A 876 37.86 -8.14 20.65
C GLY A 876 36.95 -9.32 20.31
N LYS A 877 35.83 -9.02 19.63
CA LYS A 877 35.08 -9.99 18.86
C LYS A 877 35.16 -9.62 17.39
N ASN A 878 35.77 -10.54 16.62
CA ASN A 878 35.75 -10.58 15.17
C ASN A 878 34.32 -10.34 14.65
N VAL A 879 34.14 -9.23 13.94
CA VAL A 879 32.92 -8.92 13.18
C VAL A 879 32.96 -9.80 11.91
N PRO A 880 31.95 -10.66 11.66
CA PRO A 880 31.88 -11.40 10.40
C PRO A 880 31.65 -10.42 9.23
N PRO A 881 32.13 -10.74 8.02
CA PRO A 881 32.00 -9.84 6.87
C PRO A 881 30.53 -9.55 6.60
N ALA A 882 30.20 -8.27 6.40
CA ALA A 882 28.85 -7.81 6.15
C ALA A 882 28.29 -8.43 4.86
N LEU A 883 27.14 -9.10 4.96
CA LEU A 883 26.35 -9.55 3.80
C LEU A 883 25.92 -8.33 2.95
N PRO A 884 25.80 -8.46 1.61
CA PRO A 884 25.38 -7.37 0.74
C PRO A 884 24.01 -6.79 1.16
N VAL A 885 23.91 -5.46 1.17
CA VAL A 885 22.74 -4.66 1.62
C VAL A 885 21.40 -5.08 0.99
N ALA A 886 21.43 -5.60 -0.25
CA ALA A 886 20.24 -6.10 -0.96
C ALA A 886 19.62 -7.36 -0.30
N GLN A 887 20.44 -8.18 0.34
CA GLN A 887 20.02 -9.41 1.02
C GLN A 887 19.34 -9.09 2.36
N ARG A 888 19.93 -8.16 3.13
CA ARG A 888 19.34 -7.62 4.37
C ARG A 888 17.97 -6.98 4.13
N PHE A 889 17.82 -6.24 3.03
CA PHE A 889 16.58 -5.53 2.70
C PHE A 889 15.42 -6.48 2.32
N THR A 890 15.71 -7.56 1.58
CA THR A 890 14.71 -8.57 1.23
C THR A 890 14.24 -9.36 2.46
N GLU A 891 15.13 -9.62 3.41
CA GLU A 891 14.84 -10.32 4.69
C GLU A 891 13.93 -9.55 5.66
N ILE A 892 13.76 -8.23 5.48
CA ILE A 892 12.98 -7.36 6.38
C ILE A 892 11.64 -6.91 5.75
N LEU A 893 11.53 -6.90 4.42
CA LEU A 893 10.28 -6.59 3.71
C LEU A 893 9.32 -7.79 3.58
N CYS A 894 9.85 -9.01 3.68
CA CYS A 894 9.09 -10.26 3.72
C CYS A 894 8.76 -10.67 5.16
#